data_AF-A0ABD6CZL4-F1
#
_entry.id   AF-A0ABD6CZL4-F1
#
_cell.length_a   1.000
_cell.length_b   1.000
_cell.length_c   1.000
_cell.angle_alpha   90.00
_cell.angle_beta   90.00
_cell.angle_gamma   90.00
#
_symmetry.space_group_name_H-M   'P 1'
#
loop_
_entity.id
_entity.type
_entity.pdbx_description
1 polymer ?
#
loop_
_entity_poly.entity_id
_entity_poly.type
_entity_poly.pdbx_seq_one_letter_code
_entity_poly.pdbx_strand_id
1 'polypeptide(L)'
;MSGGISLQDFIDASELDLEPPADLREEINTTLADLNQDLYGGGGGGDASLSVSIGAPSSPATGETVTFTASASNPDGSVTYDWQVDGTAAGSGPSLETTFSSSGDHTVTVTATDGAGATATATVTVSVSAPATDPADRFSVDTFDVGTPQGANSFEDALVAVISDADGDDDITKVTVTARELDSSATFSGTTEMSGGQATVEAATVDEDGDFDVPDEPYVATVEATDADGGPVELETQVAGATAIDTAGELGSISNPTNSTYPLDGTYVLLEDLDASSIGGPPRGGGSGGTTTGGLTPIGTDAEPFDGEFYGNGKTIDGLFVGRSETEGVGLFGYSDGEIRNFTLSNAEVTGKDKVGAVVGENGGDVRNVSVSGSVTAVASESGNGNLAERGVAGGIVGENDGVVSGCDADVTVEGFRPVGGLVGTNSAGEVGGSTATGDVTGVNEVGGAVGANESSAYSVGEIRGCLATGEVRGETNPDTSGDDKRNIGGLVGVNVSGTVSKSAAAGAVFGNKNIGGLVGYNELDRAVDEPSRVEYCYATGDVTGESNAAQDPPDQIGGLVGLADGEVVNSYAAGTVTPTTSSDTHGLADGANVSGSYWDRRATGQTASEDGATGLTTAQMQGSNAPANMGAFSFGGRWETATNPADYPVLAAIDRQAQLDAR
;
A
#
# COMPACT_ATOMS: atom_id res chain seq x y z
N MET A 1 -33.79 34.52 112.00
CA MET A 1 -35.11 34.77 111.38
C MET A 1 -34.97 34.25 109.96
N SER A 2 -35.31 32.99 109.71
CA SER A 2 -36.68 32.46 109.49
C SER A 2 -37.03 32.61 108.01
N GLY A 3 -37.45 31.58 107.28
CA GLY A 3 -37.79 30.18 107.56
C GLY A 3 -38.27 29.61 106.21
N GLY A 4 -37.93 28.38 105.84
CA GLY A 4 -38.73 27.19 106.18
C GLY A 4 -39.74 26.95 105.05
N ILE A 5 -39.87 25.77 104.46
CA ILE A 5 -40.10 24.47 105.11
C ILE A 5 -39.59 23.33 104.18
N SER A 6 -39.10 22.25 104.78
CA SER A 6 -38.96 20.91 104.17
C SER A 6 -40.14 20.02 104.55
N LEU A 7 -40.41 18.96 103.77
CA LEU A 7 -40.52 17.58 104.24
C LEU A 7 -40.74 16.62 103.04
N GLN A 8 -39.91 15.58 102.98
CA GLN A 8 -40.23 14.16 102.73
C GLN A 8 -41.58 13.78 102.06
N ASP A 9 -41.50 12.97 100.98
CA ASP A 9 -42.18 11.67 100.78
C ASP A 9 -42.36 11.40 99.25
N PHE A 10 -42.04 10.26 98.62
CA PHE A 10 -41.65 8.92 99.07
C PHE A 10 -41.16 8.08 97.85
N ILE A 11 -40.11 7.28 98.09
CA ILE A 11 -39.81 5.90 97.59
C ILE A 11 -39.27 5.59 96.18
N ASP A 12 -38.03 5.08 96.22
CA ASP A 12 -37.32 4.03 95.47
C ASP A 12 -38.06 3.15 94.45
N ALA A 13 -37.39 2.91 93.31
CA ALA A 13 -37.06 1.56 92.85
C ALA A 13 -35.85 1.59 91.90
N SER A 14 -34.94 0.65 92.14
CA SER A 14 -33.73 0.29 91.42
C SER A 14 -33.98 -0.31 90.03
N GLU A 15 -32.88 -0.40 89.25
CA GLU A 15 -32.61 -1.37 88.16
C GLU A 15 -33.03 -1.05 86.71
N LEU A 16 -32.08 -1.34 85.79
CA LEU A 16 -32.21 -1.59 84.34
C LEU A 16 -32.59 -0.39 83.44
N ASP A 17 -32.24 -0.29 82.16
CA ASP A 17 -31.25 -0.85 81.24
C ASP A 17 -31.52 -0.09 79.91
N LEU A 18 -30.48 0.16 79.11
CA LEU A 18 -30.47 0.28 77.64
C LEU A 18 -31.50 1.17 76.88
N GLU A 19 -30.90 2.20 76.26
CA GLU A 19 -31.02 2.66 74.86
C GLU A 19 -32.25 3.40 74.28
N PRO A 20 -32.01 4.28 73.27
CA PRO A 20 -32.86 5.41 72.83
C PRO A 20 -33.63 5.06 71.52
N PRO A 21 -34.35 5.96 70.79
CA PRO A 21 -33.70 6.95 69.91
C PRO A 21 -34.52 8.19 69.44
N ALA A 22 -33.75 9.11 68.86
CA ALA A 22 -33.95 9.95 67.65
C ALA A 22 -35.31 10.58 67.29
N ASP A 23 -35.21 11.91 67.17
CA ASP A 23 -35.53 12.71 65.98
C ASP A 23 -36.73 13.68 66.01
N LEU A 24 -36.39 14.86 65.46
CA LEU A 24 -37.17 15.65 64.50
C LEU A 24 -38.02 16.84 64.99
N ARG A 25 -37.62 17.97 64.38
CA ARG A 25 -38.41 19.12 63.87
C ARG A 25 -38.31 20.36 64.75
N GLU A 26 -37.50 21.36 64.36
CA GLU A 26 -37.74 22.33 63.27
C GLU A 26 -38.88 23.29 63.63
N GLU A 27 -38.60 24.60 63.52
CA GLU A 27 -39.52 25.74 63.68
C GLU A 27 -39.51 26.52 65.02
N ILE A 28 -38.35 26.94 65.53
CA ILE A 28 -38.25 28.18 66.34
C ILE A 28 -36.93 28.89 66.02
N ASN A 29 -36.82 29.49 64.82
CA ASN A 29 -35.72 30.41 64.50
C ASN A 29 -36.12 31.37 63.37
N THR A 30 -36.95 32.37 63.68
CA THR A 30 -36.89 33.69 63.01
C THR A 30 -37.85 34.66 63.68
N THR A 31 -37.33 35.55 64.52
CA THR A 31 -37.58 37.01 64.53
C THR A 31 -37.25 37.61 65.90
N LEU A 32 -36.15 38.36 65.97
CA LEU A 32 -36.11 39.77 66.41
C LEU A 32 -34.67 40.16 66.74
N ALA A 33 -34.01 40.73 65.74
CA ALA A 33 -32.97 41.73 65.93
C ALA A 33 -33.60 43.03 66.47
N ASP A 34 -32.75 43.86 67.08
CA ASP A 34 -32.94 45.29 67.38
C ASP A 34 -33.77 45.70 68.60
N LEU A 35 -33.18 45.60 69.81
CA LEU A 35 -33.30 46.67 70.81
C LEU A 35 -32.31 46.52 72.01
N ASN A 36 -31.06 46.95 71.86
CA ASN A 36 -30.28 47.72 72.87
C ASN A 36 -28.78 47.74 72.57
N GLN A 37 -28.33 48.77 71.85
CA GLN A 37 -27.00 49.34 72.02
C GLN A 37 -27.19 50.76 72.57
N ASP A 38 -26.95 50.95 73.86
CA ASP A 38 -26.28 52.15 74.41
C ASP A 38 -26.10 51.99 75.93
N LEU A 39 -24.88 51.61 76.37
CA LEU A 39 -24.18 52.18 77.52
C LEU A 39 -22.81 51.49 77.77
N TYR A 40 -21.77 52.31 77.78
CA TYR A 40 -20.39 52.05 78.22
C TYR A 40 -19.49 51.18 77.33
N GLY A 41 -18.54 51.86 76.69
CA GLY A 41 -17.47 51.23 75.92
C GLY A 41 -16.40 50.53 76.77
N GLY A 42 -15.70 49.62 76.10
CA GLY A 42 -14.43 49.07 76.55
C GLY A 42 -14.15 47.64 76.08
N GLY A 43 -13.63 47.49 74.85
CA GLY A 43 -12.73 46.39 74.47
C GLY A 43 -13.37 45.18 73.77
N GLY A 44 -12.87 44.89 72.55
CA GLY A 44 -13.03 43.60 71.87
C GLY A 44 -13.99 43.62 70.68
N GLY A 45 -13.55 44.17 69.54
CA GLY A 45 -14.18 43.90 68.25
C GLY A 45 -13.53 42.69 67.59
N GLY A 46 -13.97 41.48 67.96
CA GLY A 46 -13.96 40.35 67.02
C GLY A 46 -15.05 40.64 65.98
N ASP A 47 -14.70 40.64 64.69
CA ASP A 47 -14.61 39.46 63.83
C ASP A 47 -15.99 39.03 63.30
N ALA A 48 -16.28 39.50 62.08
CA ALA A 48 -17.25 38.98 61.11
C ALA A 48 -17.19 39.94 59.90
N SER A 49 -16.49 39.63 58.80
CA SER A 49 -16.95 38.58 57.89
C SER A 49 -15.98 38.48 56.68
N LEU A 50 -14.68 38.30 56.94
CA LEU A 50 -13.81 37.87 55.86
C LEU A 50 -14.18 36.41 55.53
N SER A 51 -14.60 36.17 54.30
CA SER A 51 -14.90 34.82 53.80
C SER A 51 -14.23 34.63 52.45
N VAL A 52 -13.79 33.41 52.15
CA VAL A 52 -13.25 33.05 50.83
C VAL A 52 -13.89 31.75 50.35
N SER A 53 -14.10 31.61 49.05
CA SER A 53 -14.57 30.38 48.41
C SER A 53 -13.70 30.04 47.20
N ILE A 54 -13.56 28.75 46.90
CA ILE A 54 -12.82 28.24 45.74
C ILE A 54 -13.81 27.81 44.65
N GLY A 55 -13.62 28.29 43.43
CA GLY A 55 -14.14 27.69 42.21
C GLY A 55 -13.13 26.69 41.65
N ALA A 56 -13.49 25.40 41.64
CA ALA A 56 -12.63 24.30 41.19
C ALA A 56 -13.08 23.73 39.83
N PRO A 57 -12.14 23.24 39.02
CA PRO A 57 -12.44 22.49 37.79
C PRO A 57 -13.05 21.11 38.11
N SER A 58 -13.78 20.52 37.17
CA SER A 58 -14.32 19.16 37.32
C SER A 58 -13.30 18.11 36.86
N SER A 59 -12.75 17.34 37.81
CA SER A 59 -12.06 16.05 37.61
C SER A 59 -11.02 15.98 36.46
N PRO A 60 -9.86 16.65 36.60
CA PRO A 60 -8.82 16.65 35.58
C PRO A 60 -8.00 15.36 35.52
N ALA A 61 -7.32 15.13 34.39
CA ALA A 61 -6.36 14.02 34.24
C ALA A 61 -4.94 14.41 34.71
N THR A 62 -4.14 13.41 35.07
CA THR A 62 -2.71 13.60 35.42
C THR A 62 -1.99 14.28 34.25
N GLY A 63 -1.23 15.35 34.52
CA GLY A 63 -0.53 16.14 33.49
C GLY A 63 -1.35 17.26 32.83
N GLU A 64 -2.67 17.33 33.07
CA GLU A 64 -3.52 18.42 32.58
C GLU A 64 -3.27 19.71 33.39
N THR A 65 -3.19 20.86 32.71
CA THR A 65 -3.12 22.18 33.38
C THR A 65 -4.52 22.68 33.70
N VAL A 66 -4.78 22.95 34.97
CA VAL A 66 -6.08 23.42 35.46
C VAL A 66 -6.00 24.75 36.20
N THR A 67 -7.12 25.46 36.23
CA THR A 67 -7.24 26.77 36.87
C THR A 67 -8.24 26.74 38.03
N PHE A 68 -7.79 27.15 39.22
CA PHE A 68 -8.63 27.45 40.38
C PHE A 68 -8.86 28.95 40.49
N THR A 69 -10.03 29.33 40.98
CA THR A 69 -10.36 30.75 41.25
C THR A 69 -10.77 30.94 42.70
N ALA A 70 -10.37 32.04 43.31
CA ALA A 70 -10.78 32.43 44.66
C ALA A 70 -11.66 33.68 44.59
N SER A 71 -12.74 33.65 45.35
CA SER A 71 -13.61 34.80 45.58
C SER A 71 -13.67 35.08 47.07
N ALA A 72 -13.12 36.22 47.50
CA ALA A 72 -13.21 36.68 48.88
C ALA A 72 -14.18 37.86 49.02
N SER A 73 -14.93 37.86 50.12
CA SER A 73 -15.79 38.98 50.53
C SER A 73 -15.19 39.61 51.77
N ASN A 74 -14.90 40.90 51.71
CA ASN A 74 -14.41 41.69 52.84
C ASN A 74 -15.05 43.09 52.83
N PRO A 75 -15.83 43.48 53.86
CA PRO A 75 -16.44 44.81 53.94
C PRO A 75 -15.41 45.96 54.02
N ASP A 76 -14.20 45.70 54.53
CA ASP A 76 -13.24 46.73 54.95
C ASP A 76 -12.10 47.01 53.95
N GLY A 77 -12.04 46.30 52.81
CA GLY A 77 -11.09 46.58 51.74
C GLY A 77 -10.54 45.36 50.99
N SER A 78 -9.52 45.58 50.16
CA SER A 78 -8.89 44.54 49.35
C SER A 78 -8.18 43.47 50.21
N VAL A 79 -8.13 42.24 49.70
CA VAL A 79 -7.44 41.10 50.34
C VAL A 79 -6.26 40.62 49.50
N THR A 80 -5.32 39.94 50.13
CA THR A 80 -4.29 39.12 49.47
C THR A 80 -4.65 37.65 49.55
N TYR A 81 -4.13 36.83 48.64
CA TYR A 81 -4.40 35.39 48.57
C TYR A 81 -3.10 34.60 48.60
N ASP A 82 -3.08 33.53 49.38
CA ASP A 82 -2.02 32.53 49.45
C ASP A 82 -2.62 31.15 49.15
N TRP A 83 -2.10 30.47 48.13
CA TRP A 83 -2.59 29.16 47.70
C TRP A 83 -1.61 28.05 48.10
N GLN A 84 -2.18 26.92 48.52
CA GLN A 84 -1.45 25.70 48.81
C GLN A 84 -2.10 24.51 48.10
N VAL A 85 -1.25 23.62 47.57
CA VAL A 85 -1.63 22.31 47.04
C VAL A 85 -0.94 21.26 47.90
N ASP A 86 -1.73 20.36 48.48
CA ASP A 86 -1.30 19.33 49.43
C ASP A 86 -0.43 19.87 50.58
N GLY A 87 -0.80 21.05 51.07
CA GLY A 87 -0.11 21.75 52.16
C GLY A 87 1.21 22.43 51.75
N THR A 88 1.57 22.44 50.46
CA THR A 88 2.75 23.13 49.93
C THR A 88 2.33 24.41 49.21
N ALA A 89 3.06 25.52 49.44
CA ALA A 89 2.77 26.80 48.78
C ALA A 89 2.86 26.69 47.24
N ALA A 90 1.79 27.10 46.55
CA ALA A 90 1.59 26.89 45.12
C ALA A 90 1.41 28.19 44.33
N GLY A 91 0.96 29.28 44.96
CA GLY A 91 0.78 30.54 44.26
C GLY A 91 0.17 31.66 45.09
N SER A 92 -0.02 32.82 44.46
CA SER A 92 -0.65 33.99 45.06
C SER A 92 -1.54 34.72 44.05
N GLY A 93 -2.54 35.45 44.54
CA GLY A 93 -3.53 36.14 43.71
C GLY A 93 -4.88 35.42 43.59
N PRO A 94 -5.86 36.01 42.88
CA PRO A 94 -7.24 35.51 42.85
C PRO A 94 -7.43 34.23 42.02
N SER A 95 -6.40 33.73 41.35
CA SER A 95 -6.41 32.49 40.59
C SER A 95 -5.10 31.73 40.74
N LEU A 96 -5.17 30.40 40.63
CA LEU A 96 -4.03 29.50 40.63
C LEU A 96 -4.11 28.59 39.39
N GLU A 97 -3.08 28.61 38.55
CA GLU A 97 -2.88 27.59 37.52
C GLU A 97 -1.88 26.55 38.03
N THR A 98 -2.24 25.27 37.96
CA THR A 98 -1.40 24.17 38.44
C THR A 98 -1.64 22.91 37.63
N THR A 99 -0.68 21.99 37.67
CA THR A 99 -0.75 20.65 37.08
C THR A 99 -0.43 19.63 38.15
N PHE A 100 -1.16 18.52 38.18
CA PHE A 100 -0.93 17.42 39.10
C PHE A 100 -0.09 16.33 38.43
N SER A 101 0.99 15.91 39.08
CA SER A 101 1.93 14.90 38.57
C SER A 101 1.61 13.47 39.02
N SER A 102 0.55 13.29 39.80
CA SER A 102 0.06 12.00 40.28
C SER A 102 -1.46 11.99 40.23
N SER A 103 -2.04 10.80 40.09
CA SER A 103 -3.48 10.58 40.26
C SER A 103 -3.87 10.45 41.74
N GLY A 104 -5.16 10.62 42.02
CA GLY A 104 -5.72 10.55 43.37
C GLY A 104 -6.30 11.88 43.86
N ASP A 105 -6.68 11.92 45.13
CA ASP A 105 -7.29 13.10 45.75
C ASP A 105 -6.23 14.11 46.17
N HIS A 106 -6.26 15.28 45.53
CA HIS A 106 -5.41 16.41 45.87
C HIS A 106 -6.20 17.50 46.61
N THR A 107 -5.59 18.08 47.64
CA THR A 107 -6.22 19.10 48.48
C THR A 107 -5.70 20.49 48.11
N VAL A 108 -6.58 21.35 47.62
CA VAL A 108 -6.26 22.74 47.28
C VAL A 108 -6.86 23.68 48.31
N THR A 109 -6.02 24.50 48.92
CA THR A 109 -6.40 25.44 49.98
C THR A 109 -6.02 26.86 49.57
N VAL A 110 -6.92 27.81 49.77
CA VAL A 110 -6.64 29.24 49.64
C VAL A 110 -6.87 29.94 50.96
N THR A 111 -5.94 30.82 51.34
CA THR A 111 -6.08 31.71 52.49
C THR A 111 -6.13 33.15 52.00
N ALA A 112 -7.24 33.84 52.23
CA ALA A 112 -7.38 35.28 52.02
C ALA A 112 -6.98 36.04 53.30
N THR A 113 -6.23 37.14 53.18
CA THR A 113 -5.80 37.98 54.31
C THR A 113 -6.16 39.44 54.04
N ASP A 114 -6.77 40.13 55.02
CA ASP A 114 -7.08 41.56 54.91
C ASP A 114 -5.92 42.48 55.34
N GLY A 115 -6.11 43.79 55.19
CA GLY A 115 -5.11 44.80 55.58
C GLY A 115 -4.88 44.96 57.10
N ALA A 116 -5.75 44.39 57.93
CA ALA A 116 -5.62 44.36 59.39
C ALA A 116 -4.98 43.05 59.91
N GLY A 117 -4.78 42.07 59.02
CA GLY A 117 -4.19 40.77 59.30
C GLY A 117 -5.19 39.66 59.66
N ALA A 118 -6.50 39.89 59.49
CA ALA A 118 -7.49 38.83 59.62
C ALA A 118 -7.44 37.89 58.40
N THR A 119 -7.66 36.59 58.62
CA THR A 119 -7.57 35.58 57.56
C THR A 119 -8.84 34.74 57.46
N ALA A 120 -9.14 34.27 56.25
CA ALA A 120 -10.16 33.25 55.98
C ALA A 120 -9.60 32.21 55.02
N THR A 121 -9.94 30.94 55.25
CA THR A 121 -9.43 29.81 54.47
C THR A 121 -10.57 29.01 53.87
N ALA A 122 -10.40 28.58 52.62
CA ALA A 122 -11.25 27.59 51.97
C ALA A 122 -10.40 26.45 51.42
N THR A 123 -10.96 25.25 51.44
CA THR A 123 -10.30 24.04 50.96
C THR A 123 -11.26 23.26 50.07
N VAL A 124 -10.74 22.71 48.97
CA VAL A 124 -11.45 21.80 48.07
C VAL A 124 -10.58 20.58 47.80
N THR A 125 -11.21 19.42 47.69
CA THR A 125 -10.56 18.19 47.21
C THR A 125 -10.88 18.03 45.74
N VAL A 126 -9.85 17.83 44.92
CA VAL A 126 -9.98 17.51 43.50
C VAL A 126 -9.42 16.12 43.27
N SER A 127 -10.27 15.22 42.79
CA SER A 127 -9.86 13.88 42.36
C SER A 127 -9.27 13.98 40.96
N VAL A 128 -8.00 13.62 40.83
CA VAL A 128 -7.25 13.60 39.56
C VAL A 128 -7.23 12.18 39.04
N SER A 129 -7.71 11.95 37.81
CA SER A 129 -7.69 10.61 37.22
C SER A 129 -6.28 10.22 36.77
N ALA A 130 -6.02 8.90 36.73
CA ALA A 130 -4.85 8.37 36.03
C ALA A 130 -4.85 8.85 34.56
N PRO A 131 -3.68 8.98 33.91
CA PRO A 131 -3.67 9.15 32.47
C PRO A 131 -4.44 7.98 31.83
N ALA A 132 -5.18 8.23 30.75
CA ALA A 132 -5.69 7.13 29.95
C ALA A 132 -4.48 6.31 29.50
N THR A 133 -4.49 4.99 29.78
CA THR A 133 -3.55 4.06 29.18
C THR A 133 -3.69 4.16 27.66
N ASP A 134 -2.58 4.03 26.94
CA ASP A 134 -2.64 3.85 25.48
C ASP A 134 -3.54 2.63 25.24
N PRO A 135 -4.51 2.67 24.30
CA PRO A 135 -5.20 1.46 23.88
C PRO A 135 -4.22 0.28 23.66
N ALA A 136 -3.02 0.56 23.12
CA ALA A 136 -1.96 -0.43 22.88
C ALA A 136 -1.38 -1.11 24.14
N ASP A 137 -1.76 -0.67 25.34
CA ASP A 137 -1.32 -1.23 26.62
C ASP A 137 -2.40 -2.11 27.29
N ARG A 138 -3.56 -2.33 26.66
CA ARG A 138 -4.66 -3.13 27.25
C ARG A 138 -4.42 -4.64 27.15
N PHE A 139 -3.66 -5.06 26.15
CA PHE A 139 -3.42 -6.45 25.83
C PHE A 139 -1.94 -6.69 25.48
N SER A 140 -1.40 -7.86 25.75
CA SER A 140 -0.06 -8.24 25.29
C SER A 140 0.04 -9.70 24.84
N VAL A 141 0.71 -9.94 23.71
CA VAL A 141 1.15 -11.28 23.31
C VAL A 141 2.41 -11.67 24.09
N ASP A 142 2.26 -12.56 25.08
CA ASP A 142 3.34 -13.02 25.94
C ASP A 142 4.29 -13.99 25.21
N THR A 143 3.72 -14.89 24.42
CA THR A 143 4.48 -15.85 23.60
C THR A 143 3.77 -16.09 22.29
N PHE A 144 4.54 -16.17 21.21
CA PHE A 144 4.05 -16.43 19.87
C PHE A 144 5.07 -17.34 19.17
N ASP A 145 4.80 -18.64 19.11
CA ASP A 145 5.76 -19.62 18.61
C ASP A 145 5.07 -20.85 18.02
N VAL A 146 5.74 -21.50 17.08
CA VAL A 146 5.35 -22.81 16.54
C VAL A 146 6.13 -23.86 17.33
N GLY A 147 5.45 -24.62 18.19
CA GLY A 147 6.15 -25.59 19.02
C GLY A 147 5.25 -26.48 19.86
N THR A 148 5.86 -27.43 20.56
CA THR A 148 5.13 -28.42 21.38
C THR A 148 4.30 -27.73 22.47
N PRO A 149 2.97 -27.82 22.43
CA PRO A 149 2.11 -27.07 23.32
C PRO A 149 2.12 -27.58 24.77
N GLN A 150 1.76 -26.69 25.70
CA GLN A 150 1.80 -26.94 27.15
C GLN A 150 0.46 -27.44 27.67
N GLY A 151 0.10 -28.71 27.44
CA GLY A 151 -1.15 -29.28 27.99
C GLY A 151 -1.29 -30.80 27.90
N ALA A 152 -2.16 -31.38 28.74
CA ALA A 152 -2.44 -32.83 28.72
C ALA A 152 -3.35 -33.26 27.54
N ASN A 153 -3.80 -32.30 26.72
CA ASN A 153 -4.67 -32.48 25.56
C ASN A 153 -4.14 -31.71 24.33
N SER A 154 -2.86 -31.35 24.32
CA SER A 154 -2.33 -30.40 23.36
C SER A 154 -1.70 -31.09 22.14
N PHE A 155 -1.84 -30.44 20.97
CA PHE A 155 -1.50 -30.96 19.63
C PHE A 155 0.01 -31.21 19.45
N GLU A 156 0.46 -32.08 18.54
CA GLU A 156 1.92 -32.34 18.42
C GLU A 156 2.69 -31.16 17.78
N ASP A 157 2.05 -30.41 16.88
CA ASP A 157 2.56 -29.17 16.29
C ASP A 157 1.37 -28.20 16.04
N ALA A 158 1.34 -27.05 16.68
CA ALA A 158 0.35 -25.98 16.46
C ALA A 158 1.04 -24.61 16.60
N LEU A 159 0.53 -23.59 15.91
CA LEU A 159 0.90 -22.22 16.22
C LEU A 159 0.24 -21.84 17.53
N VAL A 160 1.04 -21.57 18.57
CA VAL A 160 0.57 -21.26 19.92
C VAL A 160 0.81 -19.79 20.21
N ALA A 161 -0.26 -19.06 20.50
CA ALA A 161 -0.20 -17.73 21.07
C ALA A 161 -0.66 -17.76 22.52
N VAL A 162 0.13 -17.17 23.42
CA VAL A 162 -0.29 -16.88 24.80
C VAL A 162 -0.50 -15.38 24.91
N ILE A 163 -1.65 -15.04 25.46
CA ILE A 163 -2.33 -13.76 25.32
C ILE A 163 -2.72 -13.37 26.74
N SER A 164 -2.17 -12.28 27.28
CA SER A 164 -2.54 -11.75 28.59
C SER A 164 -3.29 -10.43 28.49
N ASP A 165 -4.30 -10.28 29.33
CA ASP A 165 -4.88 -8.98 29.66
C ASP A 165 -3.82 -8.18 30.42
N ALA A 166 -3.29 -7.14 29.78
CA ALA A 166 -2.13 -6.39 30.24
C ALA A 166 -2.50 -5.25 31.21
N ASP A 167 -3.74 -4.72 31.12
CA ASP A 167 -4.23 -3.68 32.02
C ASP A 167 -4.96 -4.26 33.25
N GLY A 168 -5.37 -5.52 33.18
CA GLY A 168 -5.96 -6.30 34.28
C GLY A 168 -7.38 -5.88 34.62
N ASP A 169 -8.10 -5.25 33.68
CA ASP A 169 -9.48 -4.85 33.84
C ASP A 169 -10.51 -5.95 33.49
N ASP A 170 -10.02 -7.12 33.02
CA ASP A 170 -10.77 -8.31 32.61
C ASP A 170 -11.83 -8.01 31.51
N ASP A 171 -11.66 -6.94 30.71
CA ASP A 171 -12.64 -6.57 29.70
C ASP A 171 -12.54 -7.43 28.42
N ILE A 172 -11.39 -8.01 28.16
CA ILE A 172 -11.15 -8.93 27.05
C ILE A 172 -11.83 -10.26 27.35
N THR A 173 -12.80 -10.63 26.52
CA THR A 173 -13.55 -11.89 26.71
C THR A 173 -13.10 -13.00 25.79
N LYS A 174 -12.59 -12.66 24.60
CA LYS A 174 -12.28 -13.64 23.58
C LYS A 174 -11.18 -13.14 22.66
N VAL A 175 -10.31 -14.07 22.27
CA VAL A 175 -9.17 -13.79 21.40
C VAL A 175 -9.12 -14.77 20.24
N THR A 176 -8.83 -14.22 19.06
CA THR A 176 -8.69 -14.92 17.80
C THR A 176 -7.28 -14.72 17.28
N VAL A 177 -6.61 -15.78 16.88
CA VAL A 177 -5.33 -15.71 16.17
C VAL A 177 -5.58 -16.16 14.75
N THR A 178 -5.12 -15.38 13.78
CA THR A 178 -5.16 -15.74 12.36
C THR A 178 -3.76 -15.59 11.78
N ALA A 179 -3.13 -16.69 11.40
CA ALA A 179 -1.88 -16.69 10.65
C ALA A 179 -2.16 -16.90 9.17
N ARG A 180 -1.48 -16.11 8.34
CA ARG A 180 -1.51 -16.22 6.88
C ARG A 180 -0.10 -16.38 6.38
N GLU A 181 0.13 -17.49 5.68
CA GLU A 181 1.36 -17.71 4.93
C GLU A 181 1.56 -16.63 3.86
N LEU A 182 2.79 -16.19 3.68
CA LEU A 182 3.10 -15.17 2.67
C LEU A 182 3.29 -15.80 1.29
N ASP A 183 3.75 -17.04 1.19
CA ASP A 183 3.97 -17.84 -0.04
C ASP A 183 2.74 -18.56 -0.57
N SER A 184 1.72 -18.72 0.26
CA SER A 184 0.47 -19.35 -0.14
C SER A 184 -0.75 -18.47 0.20
N SER A 185 -1.93 -18.96 -0.14
CA SER A 185 -3.20 -18.38 0.33
C SER A 185 -3.71 -19.07 1.61
N ALA A 186 -2.91 -19.96 2.21
CA ALA A 186 -3.29 -20.71 3.39
C ALA A 186 -3.47 -19.76 4.58
N THR A 187 -4.52 -20.01 5.35
CA THR A 187 -4.88 -19.26 6.53
C THR A 187 -5.23 -20.23 7.65
N PHE A 188 -4.63 -20.01 8.81
CA PHE A 188 -4.73 -20.84 9.99
C PHE A 188 -5.34 -19.97 11.07
N SER A 189 -6.44 -20.42 11.67
CA SER A 189 -7.13 -19.61 12.66
C SER A 189 -7.51 -20.43 13.88
N GLY A 190 -7.33 -19.83 15.05
CA GLY A 190 -7.69 -20.37 16.34
C GLY A 190 -8.46 -19.33 17.14
N THR A 191 -9.35 -19.77 18.03
CA THR A 191 -10.13 -18.85 18.85
C THR A 191 -10.39 -19.45 20.22
N THR A 192 -10.11 -18.68 21.27
CA THR A 192 -10.29 -19.10 22.66
C THR A 192 -10.90 -17.97 23.50
N GLU A 193 -11.71 -18.33 24.48
CA GLU A 193 -12.25 -17.40 25.49
C GLU A 193 -11.20 -17.12 26.57
N MET A 194 -11.09 -15.88 27.03
CA MET A 194 -10.21 -15.49 28.13
C MET A 194 -10.66 -16.14 29.45
N SER A 195 -9.70 -16.62 30.24
CA SER A 195 -9.98 -17.20 31.56
C SER A 195 -8.88 -16.87 32.56
N GLY A 196 -9.16 -15.95 33.48
CA GLY A 196 -8.23 -15.58 34.56
C GLY A 196 -7.09 -14.69 34.10
N GLY A 197 -7.39 -13.70 33.26
CA GLY A 197 -6.43 -12.72 32.72
C GLY A 197 -5.51 -13.24 31.61
N GLN A 198 -5.64 -14.51 31.19
CA GLN A 198 -4.80 -15.09 30.14
C GLN A 198 -5.61 -16.07 29.27
N ALA A 199 -5.21 -16.21 28.00
CA ALA A 199 -5.67 -17.24 27.07
C ALA A 199 -4.49 -17.88 26.33
N THR A 200 -4.70 -19.13 25.92
CA THR A 200 -3.83 -19.82 24.96
C THR A 200 -4.66 -20.14 23.73
N VAL A 201 -4.21 -19.69 22.57
CA VAL A 201 -4.86 -19.94 21.29
C VAL A 201 -3.95 -20.84 20.46
N GLU A 202 -4.53 -21.90 19.92
CA GLU A 202 -3.87 -22.83 19.00
C GLU A 202 -4.50 -22.65 17.61
N ALA A 203 -3.70 -22.25 16.62
CA ALA A 203 -4.14 -22.06 15.23
C ALA A 203 -3.54 -23.17 14.34
N ALA A 204 -4.41 -23.89 13.63
CA ALA A 204 -4.05 -24.97 12.70
C ALA A 204 -5.19 -25.18 11.68
N THR A 205 -4.91 -25.86 10.57
CA THR A 205 -5.92 -26.38 9.65
C THR A 205 -5.90 -27.92 9.66
N VAL A 206 -6.92 -28.54 9.05
CA VAL A 206 -6.98 -30.00 8.87
C VAL A 206 -7.08 -30.27 7.38
N ASP A 207 -6.13 -31.03 6.83
CA ASP A 207 -6.09 -31.40 5.42
C ASP A 207 -7.19 -32.42 5.05
N GLU A 208 -7.26 -32.79 3.76
CA GLU A 208 -8.25 -33.76 3.29
C GLU A 208 -8.08 -35.18 3.87
N ASP A 209 -6.87 -35.50 4.33
CA ASP A 209 -6.51 -36.79 4.91
C ASP A 209 -6.74 -36.83 6.44
N GLY A 210 -7.13 -35.69 7.03
CA GLY A 210 -7.35 -35.54 8.46
C GLY A 210 -6.07 -35.28 9.26
N ASP A 211 -4.97 -34.99 8.57
CA ASP A 211 -3.74 -34.49 9.16
C ASP A 211 -3.89 -33.00 9.49
N PHE A 212 -3.19 -32.55 10.51
CA PHE A 212 -3.23 -31.15 10.94
C PHE A 212 -2.05 -30.40 10.34
N ASP A 213 -2.33 -29.32 9.61
CA ASP A 213 -1.32 -28.45 9.03
C ASP A 213 -1.16 -27.16 9.88
N VAL A 214 0.06 -26.68 9.97
CA VAL A 214 0.46 -25.42 10.62
C VAL A 214 1.07 -24.48 9.59
N PRO A 215 1.09 -23.15 9.84
CA PRO A 215 1.67 -22.22 8.90
C PRO A 215 3.17 -22.44 8.73
N ASP A 216 3.62 -22.58 7.48
CA ASP A 216 5.02 -22.54 7.10
C ASP A 216 5.55 -21.09 7.15
N GLU A 217 6.80 -20.92 7.57
CA GLU A 217 7.45 -19.61 7.51
C GLU A 217 7.85 -19.27 6.06
N PRO A 218 7.70 -18.01 5.63
CA PRO A 218 7.30 -16.86 6.45
C PRO A 218 5.79 -16.61 6.43
N TYR A 219 5.26 -16.19 7.59
CA TYR A 219 3.83 -15.87 7.76
C TYR A 219 3.63 -14.59 8.56
N VAL A 220 2.48 -13.96 8.34
CA VAL A 220 1.99 -12.84 9.16
C VAL A 220 0.81 -13.32 9.97
N ALA A 221 0.84 -13.09 11.27
CA ALA A 221 -0.26 -13.43 12.15
C ALA A 221 -0.86 -12.20 12.81
N THR A 222 -2.19 -12.16 12.84
CA THR A 222 -2.95 -11.15 13.55
C THR A 222 -3.60 -11.76 14.77
N VAL A 223 -3.52 -11.05 15.90
CA VAL A 223 -4.22 -11.38 17.13
C VAL A 223 -5.31 -10.34 17.33
N GLU A 224 -6.56 -10.79 17.26
CA GLU A 224 -7.74 -9.95 17.45
C GLU A 224 -8.38 -10.26 18.82
N ALA A 225 -8.47 -9.25 19.68
CA ALA A 225 -9.15 -9.32 20.96
C ALA A 225 -10.55 -8.70 20.88
N THR A 226 -11.52 -9.25 21.61
CA THR A 226 -12.89 -8.72 21.69
C THR A 226 -13.33 -8.52 23.13
N ASP A 227 -14.03 -7.40 23.38
CA ASP A 227 -14.54 -7.03 24.71
C ASP A 227 -15.87 -7.74 25.02
N ALA A 228 -16.37 -7.53 26.24
CA ALA A 228 -17.66 -8.04 26.68
C ALA A 228 -18.88 -7.52 25.89
N ASP A 229 -18.74 -6.38 25.20
CA ASP A 229 -19.77 -5.80 24.33
C ASP A 229 -19.69 -6.35 22.89
N GLY A 230 -18.69 -7.17 22.58
CA GLY A 230 -18.43 -7.76 21.26
C GLY A 230 -17.74 -6.80 20.29
N GLY A 231 -17.18 -5.69 20.76
CA GLY A 231 -16.35 -4.78 19.99
C GLY A 231 -14.92 -5.31 19.84
N PRO A 232 -14.25 -5.06 18.69
CA PRO A 232 -12.82 -5.32 18.56
C PRO A 232 -12.06 -4.37 19.49
N VAL A 233 -11.22 -4.93 20.35
CA VAL A 233 -10.43 -4.18 21.32
C VAL A 233 -9.14 -3.74 20.66
N GLU A 234 -8.37 -4.67 20.07
CA GLU A 234 -7.08 -4.40 19.43
C GLU A 234 -6.66 -5.44 18.38
N LEU A 235 -5.68 -5.06 17.54
CA LEU A 235 -4.98 -5.89 16.56
C LEU A 235 -3.48 -5.83 16.81
N GLU A 236 -2.88 -6.93 17.30
CA GLU A 236 -1.42 -7.08 17.30
C GLU A 236 -0.99 -7.93 16.10
N THR A 237 0.04 -7.49 15.37
CA THR A 237 0.57 -8.21 14.20
C THR A 237 1.95 -8.75 14.50
N GLN A 238 2.15 -10.04 14.26
CA GLN A 238 3.41 -10.75 14.43
C GLN A 238 3.90 -11.28 13.09
N VAL A 239 5.23 -11.27 12.92
CA VAL A 239 5.90 -11.77 11.72
C VAL A 239 6.87 -12.85 12.14
N ALA A 240 6.81 -14.00 11.47
CA ALA A 240 7.74 -15.11 11.65
C ALA A 240 8.51 -15.37 10.35
N GLY A 241 9.80 -15.70 10.47
CA GLY A 241 10.69 -15.97 9.32
C GLY A 241 11.04 -14.77 8.44
N ALA A 242 10.58 -13.55 8.77
CA ALA A 242 10.81 -12.35 7.96
C ALA A 242 11.05 -11.10 8.80
N THR A 243 11.70 -10.11 8.19
CA THR A 243 11.90 -8.77 8.76
C THR A 243 10.75 -7.87 8.33
N ALA A 244 10.05 -7.30 9.31
CA ALA A 244 9.00 -6.32 9.04
C ALA A 244 9.59 -5.00 8.50
N ILE A 245 8.90 -4.41 7.54
CA ILE A 245 9.13 -3.06 7.04
C ILE A 245 7.84 -2.26 7.30
N ASP A 246 7.91 -1.31 8.23
CA ASP A 246 6.79 -0.46 8.64
C ASP A 246 7.01 1.02 8.29
N THR A 247 8.24 1.40 7.94
CA THR A 247 8.54 2.74 7.45
C THR A 247 9.33 2.75 6.15
N ALA A 248 9.15 3.82 5.38
CA ALA A 248 9.94 4.07 4.18
C ALA A 248 11.45 4.21 4.47
N GLY A 249 11.85 4.58 5.69
CA GLY A 249 13.25 4.63 6.10
C GLY A 249 13.90 3.25 6.21
N GLU A 250 13.14 2.24 6.65
CA GLU A 250 13.58 0.85 6.70
C GLU A 250 13.69 0.26 5.31
N LEU A 251 12.69 0.51 4.45
CA LEU A 251 12.76 0.15 3.03
C LEU A 251 14.05 0.71 2.39
N GLY A 252 14.34 1.99 2.60
CA GLY A 252 15.56 2.62 2.12
C GLY A 252 16.86 2.10 2.75
N SER A 253 16.77 1.40 3.89
CA SER A 253 17.94 0.85 4.59
C SER A 253 18.45 -0.44 3.96
N ILE A 254 17.62 -1.14 3.18
CA ILE A 254 18.00 -2.34 2.40
C ILE A 254 19.03 -1.99 1.32
N SER A 255 19.03 -0.75 0.80
CA SER A 255 19.98 -0.32 -0.24
C SER A 255 21.43 -0.22 0.26
N ASN A 256 21.69 -0.43 1.56
CA ASN A 256 23.03 -0.42 2.12
C ASN A 256 23.50 -1.87 2.39
N PRO A 257 24.36 -2.46 1.54
CA PRO A 257 24.79 -3.86 1.69
C PRO A 257 25.59 -4.14 2.97
N THR A 258 26.08 -3.09 3.65
CA THR A 258 26.78 -3.23 4.95
C THR A 258 25.85 -3.25 6.15
N ASN A 259 24.53 -3.10 5.93
CA ASN A 259 23.54 -3.09 6.98
C ASN A 259 23.20 -4.53 7.39
N SER A 260 23.65 -4.93 8.59
CA SER A 260 23.37 -6.28 9.11
C SER A 260 21.91 -6.52 9.50
N THR A 261 21.11 -5.46 9.65
CA THR A 261 19.68 -5.58 9.95
C THR A 261 18.87 -5.76 8.68
N TYR A 262 19.32 -5.16 7.58
CA TYR A 262 18.65 -5.18 6.29
C TYR A 262 19.60 -5.69 5.19
N PRO A 263 20.02 -6.97 5.23
CA PRO A 263 20.92 -7.54 4.22
C PRO A 263 20.22 -7.83 2.88
N LEU A 264 20.98 -7.87 1.78
CA LEU A 264 20.40 -8.06 0.44
C LEU A 264 19.84 -9.48 0.18
N ASP A 265 20.18 -10.46 1.02
CA ASP A 265 19.68 -11.83 1.02
C ASP A 265 18.61 -12.08 2.11
N GLY A 266 18.04 -11.01 2.69
CA GLY A 266 17.03 -11.09 3.73
C GLY A 266 15.61 -11.33 3.19
N THR A 267 14.76 -11.88 4.05
CA THR A 267 13.31 -11.99 3.82
C THR A 267 12.58 -10.81 4.47
N TYR A 268 11.75 -10.10 3.71
CA TYR A 268 11.08 -8.86 4.11
C TYR A 268 9.57 -8.94 3.92
N VAL A 269 8.81 -8.30 4.81
CA VAL A 269 7.37 -8.15 4.67
C VAL A 269 6.91 -6.72 4.97
N LEU A 270 6.07 -6.15 4.11
CA LEU A 270 5.40 -4.88 4.40
C LEU A 270 4.24 -5.12 5.38
N LEU A 271 4.24 -4.40 6.50
CA LEU A 271 3.13 -4.44 7.47
C LEU A 271 2.13 -3.31 7.24
N GLU A 272 2.60 -2.18 6.74
CA GLU A 272 1.80 -0.98 6.52
C GLU A 272 1.98 -0.43 5.11
N ASP A 273 1.05 0.42 4.70
CA ASP A 273 1.25 1.25 3.51
C ASP A 273 2.35 2.27 3.81
N LEU A 274 3.28 2.46 2.87
CA LEU A 274 4.46 3.30 3.03
C LEU A 274 4.34 4.57 2.19
N ASP A 275 4.63 5.73 2.79
CA ASP A 275 4.88 6.98 2.06
C ASP A 275 6.38 7.09 1.73
N ALA A 276 6.77 6.67 0.54
CA ALA A 276 8.15 6.71 0.07
C ALA A 276 8.65 8.12 -0.27
N SER A 277 7.77 9.13 -0.32
CA SER A 277 8.17 10.52 -0.55
C SER A 277 9.06 11.05 0.59
N SER A 278 9.01 10.42 1.77
CA SER A 278 9.88 10.74 2.91
C SER A 278 11.35 10.35 2.70
N ILE A 279 11.63 9.43 1.77
CA ILE A 279 13.01 9.01 1.44
C ILE A 279 13.74 10.13 0.68
N GLY A 280 13.00 10.88 -0.13
CA GLY A 280 13.49 12.03 -0.87
C GLY A 280 12.83 12.15 -2.24
N GLY A 281 13.03 13.29 -2.88
CA GLY A 281 12.44 13.61 -4.18
C GLY A 281 13.43 14.28 -5.12
N PRO A 282 12.93 14.93 -6.20
CA PRO A 282 13.79 15.63 -7.14
C PRO A 282 14.55 16.78 -6.43
N PRO A 283 15.79 17.09 -6.87
CA PRO A 283 16.56 18.19 -6.29
C PRO A 283 15.79 19.52 -6.38
N ARG A 284 15.52 20.16 -5.23
CA ARG A 284 14.85 21.47 -5.19
C ARG A 284 15.75 22.56 -5.81
N GLY A 285 15.46 22.96 -7.04
CA GLY A 285 16.06 24.14 -7.69
C GLY A 285 16.89 23.90 -8.95
N GLY A 286 16.81 22.73 -9.58
CA GLY A 286 17.45 22.47 -10.88
C GLY A 286 16.70 23.15 -12.03
N GLY A 287 17.37 24.07 -12.74
CA GLY A 287 16.87 24.55 -14.03
C GLY A 287 16.77 23.40 -15.04
N SER A 288 15.84 23.52 -15.98
CA SER A 288 15.66 22.63 -17.14
C SER A 288 17.02 22.22 -17.72
N GLY A 289 17.42 20.95 -17.54
CA GLY A 289 18.68 20.38 -18.06
C GLY A 289 19.72 19.90 -17.03
N GLY A 290 19.36 19.68 -15.76
CA GLY A 290 20.27 19.13 -14.74
C GLY A 290 20.00 17.66 -14.43
N THR A 291 21.06 16.84 -14.38
CA THR A 291 21.05 15.43 -13.95
C THR A 291 20.20 15.25 -12.69
N THR A 292 19.16 14.40 -12.76
CA THR A 292 18.10 14.32 -11.73
C THR A 292 18.49 13.42 -10.55
N THR A 293 19.73 13.48 -10.06
CA THR A 293 20.13 12.59 -8.94
C THR A 293 19.39 12.95 -7.64
N GLY A 294 18.44 12.11 -7.22
CA GLY A 294 17.64 12.32 -6.01
C GLY A 294 16.76 11.11 -5.62
N GLY A 295 16.16 11.18 -4.43
CA GLY A 295 15.33 10.11 -3.85
C GLY A 295 16.07 8.83 -3.48
N LEU A 296 15.35 7.71 -3.50
CA LEU A 296 15.84 6.39 -3.08
C LEU A 296 17.08 5.98 -3.91
N THR A 297 18.04 5.35 -3.24
CA THR A 297 19.13 4.62 -3.92
C THR A 297 18.63 3.22 -4.26
N PRO A 298 18.70 2.79 -5.53
CA PRO A 298 18.24 1.46 -5.92
C PRO A 298 18.81 0.35 -5.03
N ILE A 299 17.97 -0.60 -4.66
CA ILE A 299 18.35 -1.77 -3.86
C ILE A 299 19.06 -2.79 -4.76
N GLY A 300 20.23 -3.26 -4.36
CA GLY A 300 21.04 -4.16 -5.17
C GLY A 300 21.81 -3.46 -6.31
N THR A 301 22.93 -4.06 -6.69
CA THR A 301 23.81 -3.61 -7.78
C THR A 301 24.21 -4.80 -8.65
N ASP A 302 24.70 -4.58 -9.86
CA ASP A 302 25.23 -5.66 -10.73
C ASP A 302 26.25 -6.57 -10.02
N ALA A 303 27.06 -6.03 -9.11
CA ALA A 303 28.05 -6.81 -8.36
C ALA A 303 27.47 -7.56 -7.14
N GLU A 304 26.38 -7.05 -6.57
CA GLU A 304 25.72 -7.54 -5.37
C GLU A 304 24.21 -7.33 -5.56
N PRO A 305 23.53 -8.20 -6.34
CA PRO A 305 22.10 -8.09 -6.58
C PRO A 305 21.32 -8.36 -5.29
N PHE A 306 20.05 -7.93 -5.25
CA PHE A 306 19.12 -8.41 -4.23
C PHE A 306 18.84 -9.89 -4.46
N ASP A 307 19.14 -10.75 -3.49
CA ASP A 307 19.01 -12.21 -3.57
C ASP A 307 18.04 -12.74 -2.48
N GLY A 308 17.29 -11.82 -1.87
CA GLY A 308 16.35 -12.10 -0.79
C GLY A 308 14.91 -12.26 -1.29
N GLU A 309 13.98 -12.12 -0.36
CA GLU A 309 12.54 -12.22 -0.61
C GLU A 309 11.84 -10.94 -0.13
N PHE A 310 11.01 -10.33 -0.96
CA PHE A 310 10.29 -9.11 -0.64
C PHE A 310 8.78 -9.32 -0.82
N TYR A 311 8.09 -9.46 0.31
CA TYR A 311 6.65 -9.65 0.39
C TYR A 311 5.92 -8.36 0.67
N GLY A 312 5.27 -7.84 -0.35
CA GLY A 312 4.43 -6.67 -0.27
C GLY A 312 3.19 -6.81 0.60
N ASN A 313 2.75 -8.05 0.89
CA ASN A 313 1.58 -8.34 1.72
C ASN A 313 0.28 -7.59 1.34
N GLY A 314 0.13 -7.25 0.06
CA GLY A 314 -0.98 -6.46 -0.47
C GLY A 314 -0.94 -4.96 -0.10
N LYS A 315 0.16 -4.48 0.47
CA LYS A 315 0.35 -3.08 0.88
C LYS A 315 0.79 -2.21 -0.29
N THR A 316 0.69 -0.90 -0.07
CA THR A 316 1.04 0.12 -1.05
C THR A 316 2.31 0.86 -0.65
N ILE A 317 3.22 1.06 -1.60
CA ILE A 317 4.33 2.01 -1.51
C ILE A 317 3.95 3.21 -2.39
N ASP A 318 3.71 4.37 -1.77
CA ASP A 318 3.26 5.57 -2.47
C ASP A 318 4.37 6.61 -2.64
N GLY A 319 4.41 7.28 -3.78
CA GLY A 319 5.26 8.45 -4.01
C GLY A 319 6.75 8.16 -4.10
N LEU A 320 7.12 6.96 -4.58
CA LEU A 320 8.53 6.60 -4.80
C LEU A 320 9.16 7.52 -5.86
N PHE A 321 10.28 8.16 -5.52
CA PHE A 321 11.11 8.88 -6.48
C PHE A 321 12.51 8.24 -6.57
N VAL A 322 12.93 7.90 -7.79
CA VAL A 322 14.29 7.39 -8.08
C VAL A 322 14.84 8.14 -9.30
N GLY A 323 15.62 9.18 -9.06
CA GLY A 323 16.28 9.93 -10.13
C GLY A 323 17.76 9.56 -10.22
N ARG A 324 18.19 8.93 -11.32
CA ARG A 324 19.55 8.42 -11.57
C ARG A 324 19.91 8.50 -13.08
N SER A 325 19.78 9.69 -13.69
CA SER A 325 19.95 9.96 -15.13
C SER A 325 21.23 9.41 -15.81
N GLU A 326 22.28 9.09 -15.05
CA GLU A 326 23.56 8.60 -15.58
C GLU A 326 23.87 7.16 -15.11
N THR A 327 22.90 6.48 -14.50
CA THR A 327 23.06 5.14 -13.92
C THR A 327 22.20 4.13 -14.66
N GLU A 328 22.74 2.92 -14.78
CA GLU A 328 22.08 1.76 -15.39
C GLU A 328 21.55 0.85 -14.29
N GLY A 329 20.45 0.13 -14.54
CA GLY A 329 19.79 -0.71 -13.53
C GLY A 329 19.12 0.15 -12.46
N VAL A 330 18.04 0.83 -12.85
CA VAL A 330 17.38 1.82 -12.00
C VAL A 330 15.93 1.41 -11.77
N GLY A 331 15.56 1.31 -10.49
CA GLY A 331 14.22 1.04 -9.98
C GLY A 331 14.20 1.10 -8.46
N LEU A 332 13.11 0.63 -7.82
CA LEU A 332 13.11 0.32 -6.39
C LEU A 332 14.27 -0.64 -6.07
N PHE A 333 14.41 -1.68 -6.90
CA PHE A 333 15.55 -2.56 -7.00
C PHE A 333 16.33 -2.22 -8.28
N GLY A 334 17.64 -2.06 -8.16
CA GLY A 334 18.51 -1.88 -9.33
C GLY A 334 18.68 -3.21 -10.06
N TYR A 335 19.12 -4.23 -9.32
CA TYR A 335 19.39 -5.59 -9.80
C TYR A 335 18.83 -6.59 -8.78
N SER A 336 18.09 -7.59 -9.24
CA SER A 336 17.46 -8.59 -8.37
C SER A 336 17.53 -10.00 -8.97
N ASP A 337 18.09 -10.93 -8.22
CA ASP A 337 18.00 -12.38 -8.41
C ASP A 337 16.97 -13.03 -7.45
N GLY A 338 16.48 -12.25 -6.48
CA GLY A 338 15.51 -12.68 -5.47
C GLY A 338 14.04 -12.65 -5.92
N GLU A 339 13.14 -12.82 -4.96
CA GLU A 339 11.68 -12.82 -5.18
C GLU A 339 11.04 -11.51 -4.71
N ILE A 340 10.25 -10.86 -5.57
CA ILE A 340 9.58 -9.57 -5.29
C ILE A 340 8.10 -9.71 -5.65
N ARG A 341 7.20 -9.62 -4.67
CA ARG A 341 5.78 -9.87 -4.95
C ARG A 341 4.75 -9.20 -4.06
N ASN A 342 3.52 -9.12 -4.56
CA ASN A 342 2.30 -8.78 -3.82
C ASN A 342 2.27 -7.37 -3.21
N PHE A 343 2.63 -6.31 -3.93
CA PHE A 343 2.39 -4.92 -3.48
C PHE A 343 1.89 -4.04 -4.64
N THR A 344 1.38 -2.88 -4.26
CA THR A 344 1.14 -1.78 -5.19
C THR A 344 2.23 -0.72 -5.03
N LEU A 345 2.78 -0.24 -6.14
CA LEU A 345 3.64 0.93 -6.20
C LEU A 345 2.85 2.08 -6.86
N SER A 346 2.40 3.05 -6.08
CA SER A 346 1.60 4.17 -6.58
C SER A 346 2.41 5.45 -6.73
N ASN A 347 2.08 6.24 -7.75
CA ASN A 347 2.69 7.54 -8.01
C ASN A 347 4.24 7.49 -8.09
N ALA A 348 4.80 6.43 -8.68
CA ALA A 348 6.23 6.29 -8.83
C ALA A 348 6.79 7.18 -9.95
N GLU A 349 7.93 7.81 -9.71
CA GLU A 349 8.69 8.57 -10.71
C GLU A 349 10.12 8.04 -10.75
N VAL A 350 10.46 7.33 -11.83
CA VAL A 350 11.77 6.69 -12.00
C VAL A 350 12.45 7.20 -13.26
N THR A 351 13.63 7.78 -13.11
CA THR A 351 14.46 8.27 -14.21
C THR A 351 15.84 7.60 -14.16
N GLY A 352 16.25 6.91 -15.22
CA GLY A 352 17.57 6.25 -15.31
C GLY A 352 18.23 6.46 -16.68
N LYS A 353 19.44 5.90 -16.88
CA LYS A 353 20.13 5.92 -18.18
C LYS A 353 19.74 4.71 -19.03
N ASP A 354 19.80 3.52 -18.45
CA ASP A 354 19.60 2.23 -19.10
C ASP A 354 19.05 1.21 -18.11
N LYS A 355 18.36 0.17 -18.61
CA LYS A 355 17.67 -0.85 -17.79
C LYS A 355 16.84 -0.20 -16.68
N VAL A 356 15.89 0.62 -17.09
CA VAL A 356 15.06 1.42 -16.18
C VAL A 356 13.70 0.74 -16.02
N GLY A 357 13.35 0.37 -14.80
CA GLY A 357 12.04 -0.16 -14.44
C GLY A 357 11.56 0.44 -13.13
N ALA A 358 10.26 0.64 -12.93
CA ALA A 358 9.79 1.20 -11.67
C ALA A 358 10.11 0.30 -10.46
N VAL A 359 10.02 -1.02 -10.66
CA VAL A 359 10.26 -2.02 -9.61
C VAL A 359 11.69 -2.54 -9.71
N VAL A 360 12.10 -3.07 -10.86
CA VAL A 360 13.44 -3.65 -11.04
C VAL A 360 14.11 -3.09 -12.28
N GLY A 361 15.36 -2.67 -12.17
CA GLY A 361 16.17 -2.33 -13.35
C GLY A 361 16.47 -3.58 -14.20
N GLU A 362 17.15 -4.55 -13.60
CA GLU A 362 17.46 -5.86 -14.18
C GLU A 362 16.99 -7.00 -13.26
N ASN A 363 16.16 -7.90 -13.80
CA ASN A 363 15.57 -9.02 -13.07
C ASN A 363 16.11 -10.37 -13.56
N GLY A 364 16.94 -11.01 -12.74
CA GLY A 364 17.31 -12.43 -12.85
C GLY A 364 16.43 -13.36 -12.01
N GLY A 365 15.63 -12.79 -11.09
CA GLY A 365 14.73 -13.51 -10.19
C GLY A 365 13.26 -13.43 -10.61
N ASP A 366 12.38 -13.21 -9.63
CA ASP A 366 10.93 -13.29 -9.80
C ASP A 366 10.21 -12.01 -9.39
N VAL A 367 9.42 -11.43 -10.30
CA VAL A 367 8.52 -10.30 -10.03
C VAL A 367 7.08 -10.74 -10.24
N ARG A 368 6.28 -10.80 -9.17
CA ARG A 368 4.91 -11.35 -9.23
C ARG A 368 3.85 -10.51 -8.55
N ASN A 369 2.67 -10.39 -9.16
CA ASN A 369 1.51 -9.74 -8.56
C ASN A 369 1.82 -8.32 -8.06
N VAL A 370 2.52 -7.54 -8.88
CA VAL A 370 2.85 -6.14 -8.59
C VAL A 370 2.03 -5.23 -9.49
N SER A 371 1.38 -4.24 -8.88
CA SER A 371 0.67 -3.19 -9.60
C SER A 371 1.44 -1.88 -9.51
N VAL A 372 1.67 -1.20 -10.63
CA VAL A 372 2.46 0.04 -10.68
C VAL A 372 1.67 1.14 -11.37
N SER A 373 1.69 2.35 -10.79
CA SER A 373 1.27 3.59 -11.47
C SER A 373 2.32 4.69 -11.36
N GLY A 374 2.43 5.51 -12.41
CA GLY A 374 3.37 6.64 -12.44
C GLY A 374 4.08 6.82 -13.77
N SER A 375 5.37 7.17 -13.73
CA SER A 375 6.20 7.41 -14.92
C SER A 375 7.59 6.81 -14.81
N VAL A 376 8.04 6.22 -15.93
CA VAL A 376 9.41 5.71 -16.11
C VAL A 376 10.04 6.40 -17.31
N THR A 377 11.25 6.94 -17.13
CA THR A 377 12.00 7.62 -18.18
C THR A 377 13.44 7.11 -18.26
N ALA A 378 13.82 6.50 -19.40
CA ALA A 378 15.22 6.28 -19.74
C ALA A 378 15.77 7.49 -20.52
N VAL A 379 16.65 8.27 -19.90
CA VAL A 379 17.23 9.45 -20.52
C VAL A 379 18.47 9.10 -21.34
N ALA A 380 18.62 9.83 -22.43
CA ALA A 380 19.82 9.81 -23.24
C ALA A 380 21.01 10.39 -22.46
N SER A 381 22.12 9.66 -22.35
CA SER A 381 23.36 10.24 -21.84
C SER A 381 23.81 11.39 -22.75
N GLU A 382 24.17 12.54 -22.16
CA GLU A 382 24.74 13.69 -22.88
C GLU A 382 26.22 13.46 -23.26
N SER A 383 26.61 12.23 -23.60
CA SER A 383 27.99 11.83 -23.92
C SER A 383 28.50 12.40 -25.26
N GLY A 384 28.30 13.69 -25.51
CA GLY A 384 29.18 14.60 -26.27
C GLY A 384 29.47 14.31 -27.75
N ASN A 385 29.04 13.18 -28.30
CA ASN A 385 29.43 12.72 -29.63
C ASN A 385 28.24 12.56 -30.59
N GLY A 386 27.02 12.86 -30.12
CA GLY A 386 25.80 12.79 -30.93
C GLY A 386 25.45 11.37 -31.39
N ASN A 387 26.05 10.33 -30.79
CA ASN A 387 25.71 8.95 -31.07
C ASN A 387 24.47 8.58 -30.26
N LEU A 388 23.34 8.38 -30.94
CA LEU A 388 22.06 8.06 -30.30
C LEU A 388 21.92 6.58 -29.94
N ALA A 389 22.93 5.74 -30.24
CA ALA A 389 22.95 4.31 -29.95
C ALA A 389 23.15 3.94 -28.45
N GLU A 390 23.35 4.93 -27.57
CA GLU A 390 23.57 4.74 -26.11
C GLU A 390 22.37 5.14 -25.25
N ARG A 391 21.18 5.30 -25.85
CA ARG A 391 19.96 5.68 -25.14
C ARG A 391 19.22 4.42 -24.69
N GLY A 392 18.92 4.32 -23.39
CA GLY A 392 18.68 3.04 -22.75
C GLY A 392 17.27 2.48 -22.82
N VAL A 393 17.22 1.24 -22.35
CA VAL A 393 16.07 0.36 -22.21
C VAL A 393 15.16 0.88 -21.08
N ALA A 394 13.85 0.92 -21.34
CA ALA A 394 12.85 1.27 -20.35
C ALA A 394 11.68 0.29 -20.35
N GLY A 395 11.29 -0.16 -19.17
CA GLY A 395 10.07 -0.90 -18.91
C GLY A 395 9.25 -0.24 -17.81
N GLY A 396 7.92 -0.34 -17.85
CA GLY A 396 7.09 0.22 -16.79
C GLY A 396 7.34 -0.42 -15.41
N ILE A 397 7.58 -1.73 -15.36
CA ILE A 397 7.88 -2.47 -14.12
C ILE A 397 9.33 -2.93 -14.09
N VAL A 398 9.80 -3.57 -15.17
CA VAL A 398 11.14 -4.15 -15.27
C VAL A 398 11.88 -3.59 -16.48
N GLY A 399 13.09 -3.09 -16.32
CA GLY A 399 13.91 -2.63 -17.44
C GLY A 399 14.32 -3.79 -18.35
N GLU A 400 15.08 -4.74 -17.81
CA GLU A 400 15.50 -5.97 -18.47
C GLU A 400 15.15 -7.20 -17.63
N ASN A 401 14.63 -8.26 -18.27
CA ASN A 401 14.18 -9.47 -17.62
C ASN A 401 14.87 -10.71 -18.20
N ASP A 402 15.65 -11.41 -17.39
CA ASP A 402 16.16 -12.77 -17.62
C ASP A 402 15.36 -13.82 -16.81
N GLY A 403 14.65 -13.40 -15.76
CA GLY A 403 13.83 -14.22 -14.88
C GLY A 403 12.34 -14.26 -15.26
N VAL A 404 11.45 -14.15 -14.27
CA VAL A 404 9.99 -14.21 -14.46
C VAL A 404 9.31 -12.91 -14.05
N VAL A 405 8.44 -12.39 -14.92
CA VAL A 405 7.47 -11.32 -14.61
C VAL A 405 6.06 -11.89 -14.80
N SER A 406 5.25 -11.96 -13.75
CA SER A 406 3.92 -12.56 -13.88
C SER A 406 2.81 -11.97 -13.00
N GLY A 407 1.60 -11.89 -13.53
CA GLY A 407 0.44 -11.36 -12.80
C GLY A 407 0.56 -9.88 -12.46
N CYS A 408 1.33 -9.11 -13.22
CA CYS A 408 1.61 -7.71 -12.92
C CYS A 408 0.74 -6.76 -13.75
N ASP A 409 0.43 -5.58 -13.19
CA ASP A 409 -0.36 -4.54 -13.85
C ASP A 409 0.41 -3.22 -13.89
N ALA A 410 0.63 -2.67 -15.09
CA ALA A 410 1.36 -1.42 -15.30
C ALA A 410 0.46 -0.34 -15.89
N ASP A 411 0.11 0.66 -15.08
CA ASP A 411 -0.47 1.95 -15.51
C ASP A 411 0.62 3.03 -15.45
N VAL A 412 1.66 2.82 -16.26
CA VAL A 412 2.88 3.62 -16.23
C VAL A 412 3.09 4.29 -17.58
N THR A 413 3.26 5.62 -17.57
CA THR A 413 3.73 6.31 -18.76
C THR A 413 5.22 6.04 -18.93
N VAL A 414 5.61 5.40 -20.04
CA VAL A 414 7.00 5.01 -20.30
C VAL A 414 7.57 5.81 -21.45
N GLU A 415 8.67 6.49 -21.19
CA GLU A 415 9.45 7.20 -22.21
C GLU A 415 10.86 6.63 -22.26
N GLY A 416 11.30 6.21 -23.44
CA GLY A 416 12.65 5.68 -23.64
C GLY A 416 13.14 5.84 -25.07
N PHE A 417 14.17 5.08 -25.44
CA PHE A 417 14.67 5.11 -26.81
C PHE A 417 14.65 3.76 -27.49
N ARG A 418 15.32 2.75 -26.89
CA ARG A 418 15.45 1.41 -27.46
C ARG A 418 15.96 0.38 -26.44
N PRO A 419 15.32 -0.78 -26.31
CA PRO A 419 13.88 -1.07 -26.48
C PRO A 419 13.03 -0.36 -25.42
N VAL A 420 11.72 -0.23 -25.66
CA VAL A 420 10.78 0.42 -24.73
C VAL A 420 9.50 -0.39 -24.61
N GLY A 421 9.11 -0.75 -23.39
CA GLY A 421 7.88 -1.49 -23.10
C GLY A 421 7.06 -0.92 -21.95
N GLY A 422 5.74 -1.00 -22.02
CA GLY A 422 4.87 -0.55 -20.92
C GLY A 422 4.97 -1.42 -19.66
N LEU A 423 5.45 -2.66 -19.76
CA LEU A 423 5.66 -3.59 -18.65
C LEU A 423 7.15 -3.95 -18.50
N VAL A 424 7.75 -4.47 -19.57
CA VAL A 424 9.14 -4.92 -19.63
C VAL A 424 9.85 -4.25 -20.80
N GLY A 425 11.03 -3.65 -20.60
CA GLY A 425 11.79 -3.09 -21.72
C GLY A 425 12.30 -4.19 -22.65
N THR A 426 13.15 -5.05 -22.12
CA THR A 426 13.69 -6.23 -22.83
C THR A 426 13.43 -7.50 -22.03
N ASN A 427 12.90 -8.53 -22.67
CA ASN A 427 12.85 -9.89 -22.15
C ASN A 427 13.96 -10.72 -22.79
N SER A 428 15.04 -10.93 -22.05
CA SER A 428 16.26 -11.65 -22.45
C SER A 428 16.15 -13.11 -22.04
N ALA A 429 15.39 -13.90 -22.80
CA ALA A 429 15.18 -15.33 -22.57
C ALA A 429 14.48 -15.71 -21.24
N GLY A 430 13.79 -14.74 -20.61
CA GLY A 430 12.89 -14.93 -19.48
C GLY A 430 11.42 -15.17 -19.86
N GLU A 431 10.53 -15.18 -18.86
CA GLU A 431 9.07 -15.32 -19.02
C GLU A 431 8.33 -14.02 -18.62
N VAL A 432 7.41 -13.57 -19.47
CA VAL A 432 6.44 -12.51 -19.17
C VAL A 432 5.03 -13.07 -19.32
N GLY A 433 4.32 -13.22 -18.20
CA GLY A 433 3.07 -14.00 -18.13
C GLY A 433 1.89 -13.26 -17.50
N GLY A 434 0.68 -13.40 -18.06
CA GLY A 434 -0.57 -13.04 -17.38
C GLY A 434 -0.64 -11.60 -16.87
N SER A 435 -0.06 -10.65 -17.60
CA SER A 435 0.17 -9.27 -17.11
C SER A 435 -0.48 -8.22 -18.03
N THR A 436 -0.80 -7.05 -17.47
CA THR A 436 -1.47 -5.95 -18.17
C THR A 436 -0.60 -4.71 -18.28
N ALA A 437 -0.61 -4.03 -19.42
CA ALA A 437 -0.02 -2.71 -19.62
C ALA A 437 -1.09 -1.73 -20.15
N THR A 438 -1.32 -0.64 -19.44
CA THR A 438 -2.39 0.34 -19.71
C THR A 438 -1.87 1.76 -19.91
N GLY A 439 -0.68 2.07 -19.39
CA GLY A 439 -0.05 3.37 -19.60
C GLY A 439 0.53 3.54 -21.01
N ASP A 440 0.66 4.80 -21.44
CA ASP A 440 1.16 5.15 -22.77
C ASP A 440 2.68 4.91 -22.88
N VAL A 441 3.12 4.46 -24.05
CA VAL A 441 4.52 4.13 -24.34
C VAL A 441 5.03 4.96 -25.51
N THR A 442 6.10 5.71 -25.28
CA THR A 442 6.80 6.50 -26.30
C THR A 442 8.26 6.07 -26.39
N GLY A 443 8.70 5.72 -27.60
CA GLY A 443 10.07 5.30 -27.86
C GLY A 443 10.47 5.51 -29.32
N VAL A 444 11.71 5.19 -29.68
CA VAL A 444 12.21 5.42 -31.06
C VAL A 444 12.38 4.11 -31.83
N ASN A 445 12.84 3.06 -31.16
CA ASN A 445 13.13 1.78 -31.77
C ASN A 445 12.72 0.65 -30.81
N GLU A 446 12.16 -0.44 -31.36
CA GLU A 446 11.68 -1.61 -30.60
C GLU A 446 10.73 -1.20 -29.47
N VAL A 447 9.59 -0.61 -29.88
CA VAL A 447 8.59 -0.06 -28.96
C VAL A 447 7.38 -0.97 -28.91
N GLY A 448 7.07 -1.50 -27.73
CA GLY A 448 5.91 -2.36 -27.49
C GLY A 448 5.01 -1.82 -26.39
N GLY A 449 3.69 -2.01 -26.51
CA GLY A 449 2.77 -1.62 -25.45
C GLY A 449 3.00 -2.36 -24.13
N ALA A 450 3.46 -3.62 -24.17
CA ALA A 450 3.87 -4.36 -22.97
C ALA A 450 5.37 -4.65 -22.96
N VAL A 451 5.92 -5.17 -24.05
CA VAL A 451 7.33 -5.60 -24.12
C VAL A 451 8.05 -4.94 -25.30
N GLY A 452 9.16 -4.24 -25.08
CA GLY A 452 9.91 -3.63 -26.17
C GLY A 452 10.54 -4.68 -27.09
N ALA A 453 11.38 -5.53 -26.53
CA ALA A 453 12.02 -6.65 -27.23
C ALA A 453 11.84 -7.97 -26.48
N ASN A 454 11.50 -9.03 -27.22
CA ASN A 454 11.51 -10.41 -26.73
C ASN A 454 12.58 -11.18 -27.46
N GLU A 455 13.61 -11.62 -26.74
CA GLU A 455 14.79 -12.25 -27.32
C GLU A 455 14.98 -13.63 -26.72
N SER A 456 15.26 -14.62 -27.56
CA SER A 456 15.71 -15.93 -27.11
C SER A 456 17.24 -15.98 -27.05
N SER A 457 17.76 -16.78 -26.14
CA SER A 457 19.18 -17.13 -26.08
C SER A 457 19.42 -18.49 -26.72
N ALA A 458 20.68 -18.94 -26.73
CA ALA A 458 21.02 -20.29 -27.17
C ALA A 458 20.47 -21.40 -26.23
N TYR A 459 20.00 -21.05 -25.04
CA TYR A 459 19.65 -22.00 -23.98
C TYR A 459 18.20 -21.89 -23.49
N SER A 460 17.57 -20.73 -23.66
CA SER A 460 16.19 -20.48 -23.23
C SER A 460 15.46 -19.66 -24.29
N VAL A 461 14.14 -19.87 -24.38
CA VAL A 461 13.27 -19.16 -25.31
C VAL A 461 12.60 -18.03 -24.54
N GLY A 462 12.68 -16.80 -25.07
CA GLY A 462 11.91 -15.69 -24.52
C GLY A 462 10.41 -15.92 -24.71
N GLU A 463 9.65 -16.01 -23.62
CA GLU A 463 8.21 -16.29 -23.64
C GLU A 463 7.39 -15.09 -23.19
N ILE A 464 6.41 -14.69 -24.01
CA ILE A 464 5.35 -13.76 -23.65
C ILE A 464 4.02 -14.49 -23.75
N ARG A 465 3.25 -14.54 -22.68
CA ARG A 465 2.02 -15.33 -22.64
C ARG A 465 0.91 -14.71 -21.80
N GLY A 466 -0.31 -14.62 -22.36
CA GLY A 466 -1.46 -14.18 -21.56
C GLY A 466 -1.44 -12.69 -21.23
N CYS A 467 -0.73 -11.87 -22.00
CA CYS A 467 -0.58 -10.44 -21.71
C CYS A 467 -1.60 -9.59 -22.48
N LEU A 468 -1.98 -8.46 -21.90
CA LEU A 468 -2.89 -7.47 -22.50
C LEU A 468 -2.26 -6.07 -22.49
N ALA A 469 -2.12 -5.45 -23.65
CA ALA A 469 -1.69 -4.05 -23.78
C ALA A 469 -2.82 -3.16 -24.31
N THR A 470 -3.07 -2.03 -23.66
CA THR A 470 -4.18 -1.12 -23.98
C THR A 470 -3.78 0.34 -24.08
N GLY A 471 -2.62 0.73 -23.54
CA GLY A 471 -2.06 2.07 -23.69
C GLY A 471 -1.65 2.39 -25.12
N GLU A 472 -1.60 3.68 -25.45
CA GLU A 472 -1.16 4.15 -26.77
C GLU A 472 0.33 3.90 -26.97
N VAL A 473 0.73 3.42 -28.15
CA VAL A 473 2.13 3.17 -28.51
C VAL A 473 2.58 4.13 -29.60
N ARG A 474 3.58 4.95 -29.32
CA ARG A 474 4.14 5.91 -30.27
C ARG A 474 5.62 5.65 -30.54
N GLY A 475 5.91 5.34 -31.81
CA GLY A 475 7.25 5.33 -32.38
C GLY A 475 7.66 6.71 -32.88
N GLU A 476 8.53 7.40 -32.15
CA GLU A 476 9.08 8.68 -32.54
C GLU A 476 10.11 8.56 -33.67
N THR A 477 10.30 9.67 -34.38
CA THR A 477 11.34 9.75 -35.40
C THR A 477 12.70 9.89 -34.73
N ASN A 478 13.62 8.98 -35.04
CA ASN A 478 15.02 9.14 -34.67
C ASN A 478 15.60 10.41 -35.30
N PRO A 479 16.16 11.36 -34.53
CA PRO A 479 16.84 12.50 -35.11
C PRO A 479 18.19 12.13 -35.78
N ASP A 480 18.74 10.94 -35.51
CA ASP A 480 19.88 10.39 -36.26
C ASP A 480 19.38 9.71 -37.54
N THR A 481 19.72 10.33 -38.67
CA THR A 481 19.32 9.90 -40.01
C THR A 481 20.22 8.82 -40.63
N SER A 482 21.06 8.14 -39.83
CA SER A 482 21.84 7.00 -40.32
C SER A 482 20.88 5.86 -40.68
N GLY A 483 20.67 5.68 -41.98
CA GLY A 483 19.53 5.00 -42.58
C GLY A 483 19.37 3.48 -42.37
N ASP A 484 19.74 2.95 -41.20
CA ASP A 484 19.61 1.55 -40.80
C ASP A 484 18.61 1.36 -39.63
N ASP A 485 17.87 2.41 -39.23
CA ASP A 485 16.94 2.33 -38.11
C ASP A 485 15.85 1.28 -38.34
N LYS A 486 15.97 0.12 -37.66
CA LYS A 486 14.94 -0.91 -37.56
C LYS A 486 13.82 -0.44 -36.62
N ARG A 487 13.05 0.58 -36.99
CA ARG A 487 11.95 1.05 -36.11
C ARG A 487 10.84 0.00 -36.17
N ASN A 488 10.70 -0.80 -35.11
CA ASN A 488 9.69 -1.85 -34.98
C ASN A 488 8.73 -1.45 -33.88
N ILE A 489 7.47 -1.22 -34.23
CA ILE A 489 6.46 -0.68 -33.30
C ILE A 489 5.29 -1.65 -33.25
N GLY A 490 5.00 -2.18 -32.06
CA GLY A 490 3.92 -3.14 -31.86
C GLY A 490 2.99 -2.74 -30.72
N GLY A 491 1.69 -2.99 -30.87
CA GLY A 491 0.73 -2.71 -29.81
C GLY A 491 0.96 -3.53 -28.53
N LEU A 492 1.61 -4.70 -28.62
CA LEU A 492 2.05 -5.50 -27.46
C LEU A 492 3.57 -5.64 -27.42
N VAL A 493 4.19 -6.05 -28.53
CA VAL A 493 5.62 -6.36 -28.60
C VAL A 493 6.29 -5.58 -29.74
N GLY A 494 7.35 -4.83 -29.46
CA GLY A 494 8.09 -4.13 -30.52
C GLY A 494 8.75 -5.11 -31.49
N VAL A 495 9.63 -5.97 -30.97
CA VAL A 495 10.29 -7.05 -31.74
C VAL A 495 10.24 -8.38 -31.00
N ASN A 496 10.04 -9.47 -31.74
CA ASN A 496 10.14 -10.85 -31.25
C ASN A 496 11.23 -11.58 -32.05
N VAL A 497 12.36 -11.89 -31.40
CA VAL A 497 13.55 -12.51 -31.99
C VAL A 497 13.69 -13.92 -31.46
N SER A 498 13.26 -14.90 -32.26
CA SER A 498 13.26 -16.33 -31.93
C SER A 498 12.51 -16.70 -30.65
N GLY A 499 11.68 -15.79 -30.14
CA GLY A 499 10.83 -15.98 -28.98
C GLY A 499 9.42 -16.41 -29.36
N THR A 500 8.61 -16.69 -28.34
CA THR A 500 7.19 -17.02 -28.50
C THR A 500 6.32 -15.95 -27.87
N VAL A 501 5.41 -15.38 -28.66
CA VAL A 501 4.30 -14.53 -28.19
C VAL A 501 3.02 -15.33 -28.35
N SER A 502 2.39 -15.69 -27.23
CA SER A 502 1.20 -16.55 -27.26
C SER A 502 0.05 -16.03 -26.41
N LYS A 503 -1.19 -16.34 -26.80
CA LYS A 503 -2.39 -16.09 -25.98
C LYS A 503 -2.48 -14.65 -25.47
N SER A 504 -2.05 -13.68 -26.27
CA SER A 504 -1.91 -12.28 -25.84
C SER A 504 -2.68 -11.33 -26.75
N ALA A 505 -2.97 -10.14 -26.26
CA ALA A 505 -3.84 -9.17 -26.94
C ALA A 505 -3.31 -7.74 -26.87
N ALA A 506 -3.62 -6.97 -27.90
CA ALA A 506 -3.37 -5.53 -27.94
C ALA A 506 -4.61 -4.77 -28.41
N ALA A 507 -4.92 -3.68 -27.72
CA ALA A 507 -6.05 -2.81 -28.03
C ALA A 507 -5.68 -1.32 -28.13
N GLY A 508 -4.50 -0.93 -27.65
CA GLY A 508 -4.00 0.44 -27.77
C GLY A 508 -3.72 0.85 -29.22
N ALA A 509 -3.89 2.15 -29.51
CA ALA A 509 -3.56 2.69 -30.82
C ALA A 509 -2.04 2.70 -31.04
N VAL A 510 -1.59 2.41 -32.26
CA VAL A 510 -0.18 2.28 -32.63
C VAL A 510 0.17 3.30 -33.71
N PHE A 511 1.18 4.13 -33.44
CA PHE A 511 1.72 5.13 -34.36
C PHE A 511 3.18 4.84 -34.64
N GLY A 512 3.60 4.83 -35.90
CA GLY A 512 4.99 4.56 -36.24
C GLY A 512 5.29 4.83 -37.70
N ASN A 513 6.52 4.54 -38.12
CA ASN A 513 7.04 4.91 -39.45
C ASN A 513 7.91 3.83 -40.10
N LYS A 514 7.87 2.59 -39.58
CA LYS A 514 8.45 1.35 -40.14
C LYS A 514 7.94 0.18 -39.29
N ASN A 515 7.77 -1.01 -39.87
CA ASN A 515 7.36 -2.26 -39.22
C ASN A 515 6.34 -2.06 -38.08
N ILE A 516 5.11 -1.70 -38.46
CA ILE A 516 4.07 -1.33 -37.52
C ILE A 516 3.04 -2.45 -37.46
N GLY A 517 2.88 -3.07 -36.31
CA GLY A 517 1.90 -4.12 -36.08
C GLY A 517 0.92 -3.75 -34.97
N GLY A 518 -0.35 -4.10 -35.16
CA GLY A 518 -1.34 -3.95 -34.08
C GLY A 518 -0.99 -4.75 -32.82
N LEU A 519 -0.22 -5.84 -32.94
CA LEU A 519 0.29 -6.65 -31.83
C LEU A 519 1.83 -6.69 -31.80
N VAL A 520 2.47 -7.12 -32.91
CA VAL A 520 3.93 -7.28 -32.97
C VAL A 520 4.51 -6.43 -34.11
N GLY A 521 5.49 -5.58 -33.85
CA GLY A 521 6.13 -4.79 -34.91
C GLY A 521 6.88 -5.68 -35.91
N TYR A 522 7.84 -6.46 -35.41
CA TYR A 522 8.61 -7.41 -36.21
C TYR A 522 8.76 -8.76 -35.52
N ASN A 523 8.27 -9.84 -36.15
CA ASN A 523 8.51 -11.22 -35.76
C ASN A 523 9.71 -11.76 -36.55
N GLU A 524 10.92 -11.54 -36.04
CA GLU A 524 12.21 -11.78 -36.71
C GLU A 524 12.64 -13.23 -36.55
N LEU A 525 12.80 -13.97 -37.65
CA LEU A 525 13.42 -15.29 -37.65
C LEU A 525 14.94 -15.17 -37.59
N ASP A 526 15.56 -15.53 -36.46
CA ASP A 526 17.01 -15.77 -36.46
C ASP A 526 17.30 -17.13 -37.13
N ARG A 527 17.89 -17.09 -38.33
CA ARG A 527 18.26 -18.29 -39.09
C ARG A 527 19.44 -19.06 -38.47
N ALA A 528 20.05 -18.54 -37.41
CA ALA A 528 21.11 -19.20 -36.67
C ALA A 528 20.60 -20.15 -35.58
N VAL A 529 19.31 -20.09 -35.21
CA VAL A 529 18.70 -20.98 -34.21
C VAL A 529 17.72 -21.97 -34.85
N ASP A 530 17.52 -23.11 -34.21
CA ASP A 530 16.71 -24.22 -34.75
C ASP A 530 15.19 -23.97 -34.63
N GLU A 531 14.76 -23.08 -33.72
CA GLU A 531 13.35 -22.79 -33.45
C GLU A 531 12.92 -21.43 -34.02
N PRO A 532 11.87 -21.37 -34.86
CA PRO A 532 11.39 -20.12 -35.42
C PRO A 532 10.60 -19.29 -34.39
N SER A 533 10.68 -17.98 -34.54
CA SER A 533 9.86 -17.01 -33.79
C SER A 533 8.38 -17.24 -34.06
N ARG A 534 7.56 -17.29 -33.02
CA ARG A 534 6.14 -17.66 -33.15
C ARG A 534 5.21 -16.64 -32.51
N VAL A 535 4.20 -16.21 -33.27
CA VAL A 535 3.06 -15.43 -32.78
C VAL A 535 1.81 -16.28 -32.90
N GLU A 536 1.25 -16.74 -31.76
CA GLU A 536 0.14 -17.69 -31.78
C GLU A 536 -1.00 -17.41 -30.80
N TYR A 537 -2.24 -17.60 -31.27
CA TYR A 537 -3.43 -17.36 -30.45
C TYR A 537 -3.49 -15.94 -29.91
N CYS A 538 -3.16 -14.96 -30.74
CA CYS A 538 -3.13 -13.58 -30.34
C CYS A 538 -4.13 -12.75 -31.15
N TYR A 539 -4.45 -11.55 -30.68
CA TYR A 539 -5.24 -10.62 -31.47
C TYR A 539 -4.91 -9.15 -31.25
N ALA A 540 -5.22 -8.32 -32.25
CA ALA A 540 -5.11 -6.88 -32.18
C ALA A 540 -6.42 -6.21 -32.59
N THR A 541 -6.91 -5.29 -31.76
CA THR A 541 -8.09 -4.44 -32.02
C THR A 541 -7.75 -2.96 -32.11
N GLY A 542 -6.56 -2.54 -31.66
CA GLY A 542 -6.12 -1.15 -31.72
C GLY A 542 -5.87 -0.68 -33.15
N ASP A 543 -6.15 0.60 -33.41
CA ASP A 543 -5.91 1.22 -34.71
C ASP A 543 -4.40 1.37 -34.96
N VAL A 544 -3.97 1.06 -36.19
CA VAL A 544 -2.58 1.14 -36.64
C VAL A 544 -2.45 2.27 -37.65
N THR A 545 -1.64 3.27 -37.33
CA THR A 545 -1.43 4.46 -38.17
C THR A 545 0.03 4.59 -38.57
N GLY A 546 0.28 4.49 -39.88
CA GLY A 546 1.57 4.85 -40.46
C GLY A 546 1.76 6.36 -40.51
N GLU A 547 2.94 6.81 -40.13
CA GLU A 547 3.38 8.20 -40.18
C GLU A 547 4.57 8.34 -41.14
N SER A 548 4.54 9.39 -41.96
CA SER A 548 5.55 9.58 -42.99
C SER A 548 6.93 9.85 -42.41
N ASN A 549 7.93 9.04 -42.79
CA ASN A 549 9.32 9.41 -42.60
C ASN A 549 9.81 10.28 -43.79
N ALA A 550 10.39 11.45 -43.50
CA ALA A 550 10.93 12.35 -44.52
C ALA A 550 12.14 11.77 -45.30
N ALA A 551 12.69 10.63 -44.86
CA ALA A 551 13.79 9.95 -45.52
C ALA A 551 13.74 8.44 -45.26
N GLN A 552 13.10 7.63 -46.12
CA GLN A 552 13.69 6.42 -46.72
C GLN A 552 12.70 5.54 -47.51
N ASP A 553 13.32 4.73 -48.37
CA ASP A 553 12.89 3.61 -49.20
C ASP A 553 13.62 2.39 -48.60
N PRO A 554 12.97 1.25 -48.24
CA PRO A 554 11.68 0.70 -48.71
C PRO A 554 10.43 1.26 -47.99
N PRO A 555 9.22 0.98 -48.53
CA PRO A 555 7.94 1.40 -47.95
C PRO A 555 7.72 0.91 -46.52
N ASP A 556 6.95 1.65 -45.74
CA ASP A 556 6.57 1.27 -44.38
C ASP A 556 5.73 -0.01 -44.42
N GLN A 557 6.13 -1.05 -43.68
CA GLN A 557 5.39 -2.31 -43.58
C GLN A 557 4.40 -2.21 -42.43
N ILE A 558 3.11 -2.27 -42.75
CA ILE A 558 2.04 -2.05 -41.77
C ILE A 558 1.06 -3.23 -41.82
N GLY A 559 0.95 -3.95 -40.72
CA GLY A 559 0.02 -5.06 -40.58
C GLY A 559 -0.97 -4.86 -39.45
N GLY A 560 -2.22 -5.30 -39.65
CA GLY A 560 -3.24 -5.24 -38.60
C GLY A 560 -2.89 -6.03 -37.33
N LEU A 561 -2.07 -7.07 -37.44
CA LEU A 561 -1.56 -7.86 -36.31
C LEU A 561 -0.03 -7.78 -36.21
N VAL A 562 0.68 -8.12 -37.29
CA VAL A 562 2.15 -8.13 -37.31
C VAL A 562 2.65 -7.23 -38.43
N GLY A 563 3.57 -6.30 -38.14
CA GLY A 563 4.12 -5.41 -39.16
C GLY A 563 4.91 -6.19 -40.22
N LEU A 564 5.96 -6.90 -39.79
CA LEU A 564 6.74 -7.83 -40.61
C LEU A 564 6.84 -9.19 -39.90
N ALA A 565 6.64 -10.28 -40.64
CA ALA A 565 6.61 -11.65 -40.14
C ALA A 565 7.55 -12.56 -40.94
N ASP A 566 8.79 -12.67 -40.47
CA ASP A 566 9.73 -13.69 -40.96
C ASP A 566 9.49 -15.05 -40.27
N GLY A 567 9.06 -15.01 -39.00
CA GLY A 567 8.61 -16.17 -38.24
C GLY A 567 7.15 -16.57 -38.52
N GLU A 568 6.60 -17.47 -37.70
CA GLU A 568 5.25 -18.02 -37.87
C GLU A 568 4.16 -17.15 -37.23
N VAL A 569 3.04 -16.98 -37.93
CA VAL A 569 1.81 -16.36 -37.39
C VAL A 569 0.67 -17.35 -37.48
N VAL A 570 0.19 -17.81 -36.32
CA VAL A 570 -0.70 -18.98 -36.24
C VAL A 570 -1.93 -18.69 -35.38
N ASN A 571 -3.11 -19.03 -35.89
CA ASN A 571 -4.37 -18.98 -35.13
C ASN A 571 -4.64 -17.62 -34.45
N SER A 572 -4.37 -16.53 -35.14
CA SER A 572 -4.46 -15.16 -34.60
C SER A 572 -5.37 -14.28 -35.46
N TYR A 573 -5.78 -13.10 -34.96
CA TYR A 573 -6.59 -12.18 -35.77
C TYR A 573 -6.37 -10.68 -35.57
N ALA A 574 -6.69 -9.90 -36.60
CA ALA A 574 -6.69 -8.43 -36.57
C ALA A 574 -8.08 -7.84 -36.82
N ALA A 575 -8.42 -6.78 -36.11
CA ALA A 575 -9.69 -6.08 -36.21
C ALA A 575 -9.62 -4.55 -36.05
N GLY A 576 -8.44 -3.97 -35.82
CA GLY A 576 -8.24 -2.52 -35.79
C GLY A 576 -8.05 -1.90 -37.17
N THR A 577 -8.32 -0.60 -37.33
CA THR A 577 -8.15 0.12 -38.59
C THR A 577 -6.67 0.15 -39.00
N VAL A 578 -6.36 -0.05 -40.27
CA VAL A 578 -4.98 0.09 -40.79
C VAL A 578 -4.94 1.30 -41.72
N THR A 579 -4.27 2.37 -41.27
CA THR A 579 -4.15 3.63 -42.00
C THR A 579 -2.75 3.75 -42.62
N PRO A 580 -2.63 3.67 -43.96
CA PRO A 580 -1.35 3.74 -44.67
C PRO A 580 -0.79 5.17 -44.78
N THR A 581 0.52 5.29 -45.04
CA THR A 581 1.11 6.50 -45.65
C THR A 581 1.06 6.43 -47.18
N THR A 582 1.55 7.46 -47.87
CA THR A 582 1.65 7.47 -49.34
C THR A 582 2.64 6.45 -49.91
N SER A 583 3.44 5.80 -49.06
CA SER A 583 4.50 4.85 -49.41
C SER A 583 4.51 3.66 -48.44
N SER A 584 3.37 3.15 -48.02
CA SER A 584 3.29 1.94 -47.17
C SER A 584 2.91 0.71 -47.99
N ASP A 585 3.43 -0.45 -47.60
CA ASP A 585 2.86 -1.75 -47.94
C ASP A 585 1.97 -2.20 -46.78
N THR A 586 0.67 -2.33 -47.04
CA THR A 586 -0.32 -2.52 -45.97
C THR A 586 -1.09 -3.81 -46.09
N HIS A 587 -1.17 -4.50 -44.97
CA HIS A 587 -1.73 -5.85 -44.88
C HIS A 587 -2.82 -5.90 -43.81
N GLY A 588 -3.91 -6.61 -44.12
CA GLY A 588 -5.01 -6.78 -43.18
C GLY A 588 -4.60 -7.53 -41.90
N LEU A 589 -3.62 -8.44 -41.98
CA LEU A 589 -3.09 -9.19 -40.84
C LEU A 589 -1.57 -9.00 -40.68
N ALA A 590 -0.80 -9.42 -41.68
CA ALA A 590 0.66 -9.41 -41.62
C ALA A 590 1.30 -9.41 -43.02
N ASP A 591 2.52 -8.87 -43.10
CA ASP A 591 3.48 -8.98 -44.23
C ASP A 591 4.49 -10.12 -43.92
N GLY A 592 4.56 -11.20 -44.70
CA GLY A 592 5.30 -12.42 -44.38
C GLY A 592 4.72 -13.74 -44.89
N ALA A 593 5.58 -14.74 -45.13
CA ALA A 593 5.24 -15.95 -45.88
C ALA A 593 4.68 -17.14 -45.04
N ASN A 594 4.68 -17.05 -43.70
CA ASN A 594 4.38 -18.18 -42.81
C ASN A 594 3.13 -17.94 -41.95
N VAL A 595 2.00 -17.66 -42.59
CA VAL A 595 0.72 -17.44 -41.92
C VAL A 595 -0.17 -18.67 -42.03
N SER A 596 -0.80 -19.10 -40.93
CA SER A 596 -1.79 -20.18 -40.97
C SER A 596 -2.89 -20.02 -39.93
N GLY A 597 -4.10 -20.52 -40.25
CA GLY A 597 -5.25 -20.53 -39.33
C GLY A 597 -5.67 -19.15 -38.82
N SER A 598 -5.25 -18.07 -39.47
CA SER A 598 -5.38 -16.70 -38.98
C SER A 598 -6.34 -15.87 -39.82
N TYR A 599 -6.94 -14.84 -39.22
CA TYR A 599 -8.09 -14.12 -39.78
C TYR A 599 -7.95 -12.61 -39.64
N TRP A 600 -8.61 -11.83 -40.51
CA TRP A 600 -8.67 -10.38 -40.34
C TRP A 600 -10.00 -9.83 -40.84
N ASP A 601 -10.49 -8.76 -40.21
CA ASP A 601 -11.72 -8.11 -40.65
C ASP A 601 -11.45 -7.09 -41.76
N ARG A 602 -11.88 -7.43 -42.96
CA ARG A 602 -11.71 -6.59 -44.16
C ARG A 602 -12.37 -5.24 -44.11
N ARG A 603 -13.42 -5.09 -43.30
CA ARG A 603 -14.15 -3.82 -43.17
C ARG A 603 -13.57 -2.97 -42.06
N ALA A 604 -13.23 -3.57 -40.92
CA ALA A 604 -12.63 -2.84 -39.83
C ALA A 604 -11.21 -2.39 -40.18
N THR A 605 -10.36 -3.28 -40.70
CA THR A 605 -8.99 -2.88 -41.10
C THR A 605 -8.97 -1.94 -42.31
N GLY A 606 -10.03 -1.92 -43.12
CA GLY A 606 -10.09 -1.18 -44.38
C GLY A 606 -9.24 -1.78 -45.51
N GLN A 607 -8.59 -2.92 -45.27
CA GLN A 607 -7.68 -3.54 -46.23
C GLN A 607 -8.40 -4.50 -47.19
N THR A 608 -7.78 -4.76 -48.35
CA THR A 608 -8.34 -5.69 -49.35
C THR A 608 -7.55 -6.98 -49.53
N ALA A 609 -6.32 -7.02 -49.01
CA ALA A 609 -5.43 -8.16 -49.04
C ALA A 609 -4.61 -8.25 -47.73
N SER A 610 -4.02 -9.42 -47.55
CA SER A 610 -2.96 -9.76 -46.60
C SER A 610 -2.28 -11.00 -47.18
N GLU A 611 -1.17 -11.45 -46.58
CA GLU A 611 -0.43 -12.59 -47.11
C GLU A 611 -1.14 -13.93 -47.16
N ASP A 612 -0.61 -14.77 -48.06
CA ASP A 612 -1.10 -16.12 -48.32
C ASP A 612 -1.14 -16.94 -47.01
N GLY A 613 -2.33 -17.47 -46.71
CA GLY A 613 -2.61 -18.20 -45.46
C GLY A 613 -3.44 -17.43 -44.44
N ALA A 614 -3.55 -16.09 -44.58
CA ALA A 614 -4.50 -15.27 -43.84
C ALA A 614 -5.89 -15.28 -44.51
N THR A 615 -6.96 -15.47 -43.72
CA THR A 615 -8.34 -15.48 -44.23
C THR A 615 -9.06 -14.17 -43.90
N GLY A 616 -9.30 -13.34 -44.92
CA GLY A 616 -10.08 -12.11 -44.77
C GLY A 616 -11.59 -12.39 -44.67
N LEU A 617 -12.21 -11.98 -43.57
CA LEU A 617 -13.63 -12.12 -43.28
C LEU A 617 -14.29 -10.74 -43.17
N THR A 618 -15.63 -10.70 -43.13
CA THR A 618 -16.35 -9.47 -42.78
C THR A 618 -16.54 -9.35 -41.27
N THR A 619 -16.71 -8.12 -40.77
CA THR A 619 -17.08 -7.80 -39.37
C THR A 619 -18.12 -8.76 -38.80
N ALA A 620 -19.26 -8.90 -39.48
CA ALA A 620 -20.35 -9.74 -39.02
C ALA A 620 -20.00 -11.24 -38.96
N GLN A 621 -19.03 -11.72 -39.75
CA GLN A 621 -18.59 -13.12 -39.71
C GLN A 621 -17.64 -13.39 -38.55
N MET A 622 -16.86 -12.38 -38.13
CA MET A 622 -15.90 -12.51 -37.03
C MET A 622 -16.50 -12.21 -35.66
N GLN A 623 -17.67 -11.57 -35.59
CA GLN A 623 -18.28 -11.16 -34.32
C GLN A 623 -19.35 -12.12 -33.80
N GLY A 624 -19.54 -12.10 -32.48
CA GLY A 624 -20.58 -12.80 -31.76
C GLY A 624 -20.72 -14.27 -32.14
N SER A 625 -21.96 -14.75 -32.24
CA SER A 625 -22.28 -16.16 -32.54
C SER A 625 -21.87 -16.63 -33.93
N ASN A 626 -21.44 -15.73 -34.82
CA ASN A 626 -21.01 -16.11 -36.18
C ASN A 626 -19.55 -16.55 -36.20
N ALA A 627 -18.72 -16.07 -35.27
CA ALA A 627 -17.28 -16.36 -35.25
C ALA A 627 -16.97 -17.87 -35.28
N PRO A 628 -17.61 -18.73 -34.45
CA PRO A 628 -17.33 -20.18 -34.45
C PRO A 628 -17.56 -20.88 -35.79
N ALA A 629 -18.50 -20.40 -36.60
CA ALA A 629 -18.80 -21.00 -37.90
C ALA A 629 -17.86 -20.53 -39.02
N ASN A 630 -17.21 -19.38 -38.85
CA ASN A 630 -16.36 -18.76 -39.88
C ASN A 630 -14.86 -18.86 -39.55
N MET A 631 -14.49 -18.97 -38.28
CA MET A 631 -13.11 -19.04 -37.80
C MET A 631 -12.74 -20.47 -37.39
N GLY A 632 -12.93 -21.43 -38.30
CA GLY A 632 -12.86 -22.86 -38.00
C GLY A 632 -11.49 -23.40 -37.55
N ALA A 633 -10.40 -22.63 -37.65
CA ALA A 633 -9.11 -22.98 -37.07
C ALA A 633 -9.06 -22.74 -35.55
N PHE A 634 -9.97 -21.92 -35.02
CA PHE A 634 -10.01 -21.58 -33.59
C PHE A 634 -10.80 -22.62 -32.80
N SER A 635 -10.27 -23.01 -31.64
CA SER A 635 -10.94 -23.89 -30.68
C SER A 635 -11.83 -23.07 -29.73
N PHE A 636 -13.11 -22.91 -30.10
CA PHE A 636 -14.12 -22.22 -29.29
C PHE A 636 -14.63 -23.07 -28.13
N GLY A 637 -14.85 -22.45 -26.97
CA GLY A 637 -15.23 -23.16 -25.73
C GLY A 637 -14.04 -23.82 -25.01
N GLY A 638 -12.83 -23.52 -25.48
CA GLY A 638 -11.58 -23.90 -24.84
C GLY A 638 -10.64 -22.69 -24.80
N ARG A 639 -9.86 -22.48 -25.87
CA ARG A 639 -8.87 -21.39 -25.92
C ARG A 639 -9.49 -20.04 -26.27
N TRP A 640 -10.45 -20.06 -27.19
CA TRP A 640 -11.20 -18.88 -27.61
C TRP A 640 -12.59 -18.93 -27.00
N GLU A 641 -13.08 -17.77 -26.57
CA GLU A 641 -14.45 -17.60 -26.12
C GLU A 641 -15.23 -16.74 -27.10
N THR A 642 -16.47 -17.13 -27.35
CA THR A 642 -17.39 -16.31 -28.12
C THR A 642 -17.83 -15.11 -27.29
N ALA A 643 -17.83 -13.93 -27.89
CA ALA A 643 -18.43 -12.76 -27.26
C ALA A 643 -19.95 -12.91 -27.20
N THR A 644 -20.54 -12.54 -26.05
CA THR A 644 -21.98 -12.61 -25.81
C THR A 644 -22.73 -11.50 -26.54
N ASN A 645 -22.11 -10.33 -26.65
CA ASN A 645 -22.59 -9.21 -27.46
C ASN A 645 -22.33 -9.49 -28.95
N PRO A 646 -23.36 -9.41 -29.82
CA PRO A 646 -23.21 -9.66 -31.26
C PRO A 646 -22.25 -8.73 -31.99
N ALA A 647 -21.93 -7.57 -31.41
CA ALA A 647 -21.00 -6.59 -31.99
C ALA A 647 -19.53 -6.81 -31.57
N ASP A 648 -19.27 -7.79 -30.70
CA ASP A 648 -17.94 -8.02 -30.14
C ASP A 648 -17.21 -9.17 -30.83
N TYR A 649 -15.89 -9.02 -30.97
CA TYR A 649 -14.98 -10.08 -31.44
C TYR A 649 -14.69 -11.11 -30.34
N PRO A 650 -14.29 -12.35 -30.70
CA PRO A 650 -13.83 -13.37 -29.76
C PRO A 650 -12.74 -12.88 -28.81
N VAL A 651 -12.73 -13.40 -27.59
CA VAL A 651 -11.70 -13.12 -26.57
C VAL A 651 -10.95 -14.39 -26.22
N LEU A 652 -9.78 -14.24 -25.61
CA LEU A 652 -8.96 -15.36 -25.15
C LEU A 652 -9.38 -15.75 -23.73
N ALA A 653 -9.53 -17.06 -23.50
CA ALA A 653 -9.83 -17.59 -22.16
C ALA A 653 -8.66 -17.45 -21.16
N ALA A 654 -7.46 -17.13 -21.67
CA ALA A 654 -6.24 -17.01 -20.87
C ALA A 654 -6.02 -15.60 -20.28
N ILE A 655 -6.84 -14.63 -20.67
CA ILE A 655 -6.81 -13.24 -20.19
C ILE A 655 -8.17 -12.97 -19.54
N ASP A 656 -8.21 -12.09 -18.53
CA ASP A 656 -9.49 -11.68 -17.95
C ASP A 656 -10.47 -11.21 -19.04
N ARG A 657 -11.69 -11.74 -18.98
CA ARG A 657 -12.69 -11.50 -20.02
C ARG A 657 -13.16 -10.06 -20.04
N GLN A 658 -13.33 -9.46 -18.86
CA GLN A 658 -13.90 -8.11 -18.74
C GLN A 658 -12.87 -7.07 -19.18
N ALA A 659 -11.61 -7.21 -18.76
CA ALA A 659 -10.50 -6.37 -19.21
C ALA A 659 -10.37 -6.33 -20.74
N GLN A 660 -10.49 -7.49 -21.43
CA GLN A 660 -10.45 -7.57 -22.89
C GLN A 660 -11.63 -6.89 -23.60
N LEU A 661 -12.78 -6.79 -22.95
CA LEU A 661 -13.98 -6.16 -23.49
C LEU A 661 -13.98 -4.65 -23.25
N ASP A 662 -13.50 -4.21 -22.09
CA ASP A 662 -13.41 -2.80 -21.72
C ASP A 662 -12.34 -2.05 -22.53
N ALA A 663 -11.32 -2.76 -23.01
CA ALA A 663 -10.22 -2.21 -23.78
C ALA A 663 -10.55 -1.82 -25.25
N ARG A 664 -11.77 -2.04 -25.74
CA ARG A 664 -12.11 -2.03 -27.18
C ARG A 664 -12.62 -0.72 -27.75
#